data_AF-A0A0K0E9I1-F1
#
_entry.id   AF-A0A0K0E9I1-F1
#
_cell.length_a   1.000
_cell.length_b   1.000
_cell.length_c   1.000
_cell.angle_alpha   90.00
_cell.angle_beta   90.00
_cell.angle_gamma   90.00
#
_symmetry.space_group_name_H-M   'P 1'
#
loop_
_entity.id
_entity.type
_entity.pdbx_description
1 polymer ?
#
loop_
_entity_poly.entity_id
_entity_poly.type
_entity_poly.pdbx_seq_one_letter_code
_entity_poly.pdbx_strand_id
1 'polypeptide(L)'
;MDSDALKESFPKFIEAVCDYLTILNEGSYQQNSKNYYLSKQNYNDKVLNCFVKRVLKTNEYTDKYFFHTIFPSQMKQFFDYFSENFTIFKSQNNLKNIFNNFFKKIYINNDDSQIRFDNINKLYFNAKDVLSYPSVVAEILMTAVGSPGFTWQASPLVTETELLMADWVAYSLNIPKCFFNQFNKGNGAFHYTIEECFTLSIVCAKNRKIRVLSDDFLDKNKLIKFNENNTIIGKPSYDQTSESYLYFSKHDPKYNKFLKGFFLGQVKSNLSEILKNSGVQLEFIENTGNQISELFLKILQRDEKNNFIPFICIYSIDKNIINSLNILENIISICKNYNIWIAINLSNFTGELLLKKYNKLKKLLKEVDSILCDIQNVFLTNEPCTVLWLKNYKEAEENLSITPTYLRHSNQGMIADLRHISFGFSKRPRGIRLWMIISTFGINGLKYIYKYKYKKNSLVELINPLDVEEFKKSSIAAFKFIIKYWENININYFPNSNSPPMTIFKILTSKPPKNGTPLENLIPIYEELLKHTTHWLHPNFLAYFPCHTNYLCVLGDLFASAFGYRTNDELINLEYETIQYIGKEMNLDKKFWKKENIDYRKWFYGSASEGTYKSVLMAREYVIKKFKNLYKLRENNLIDKKLLDNLENDLIKYLDDWDIINDFNCYFLYNYLIAYTSEQAHSSVEKACLLANVRIRKLPIYYDYNLLNFTIYNDGIEKALLIDRKNGMIPFFITLPIGSTSTCGIDSPEIYAPISKKEGLWVHCDSAYLGGFFLLPEYQYILKGFSYVDSFVINLHKSSGINQDASMLFISNIYASSNDLNILGPSARINRSIKIWFLQKTFGFDMIRNIQRQQIKCAQFLESLLLSKDYLEVVTKQIAGLVCFKLKNYSNEDNEKMFNIINNIDRRIHITESHVNNIHFMRISINNPNMTYNDINFIFNVICENSEKFIKQKNKIII
;
A
#
# COMPACT_ATOMS: atom_id res chain seq x y z
N MET A 1 23.73 -9.15 1.41
CA MET A 1 23.56 -10.49 0.81
C MET A 1 24.73 -11.32 1.27
N ASP A 2 24.57 -12.02 2.39
CA ASP A 2 25.61 -12.91 2.92
C ASP A 2 25.18 -14.34 2.61
N SER A 3 25.77 -14.89 1.54
CA SER A 3 25.43 -16.22 1.03
C SER A 3 25.86 -17.33 1.99
N ASP A 4 27.01 -17.15 2.66
CA ASP A 4 27.54 -18.13 3.62
C ASP A 4 26.66 -18.18 4.87
N ALA A 5 26.31 -17.03 5.44
CA ALA A 5 25.40 -16.96 6.58
C ALA A 5 24.01 -17.52 6.24
N LEU A 6 23.51 -17.26 5.02
CA LEU A 6 22.26 -17.86 4.55
C LEU A 6 22.38 -19.39 4.49
N LYS A 7 23.45 -19.90 3.87
CA LYS A 7 23.73 -21.34 3.71
C LYS A 7 23.79 -22.07 5.05
N GLU A 8 24.37 -21.45 6.07
CA GLU A 8 24.42 -22.01 7.42
C GLU A 8 23.05 -21.98 8.12
N SER A 9 22.28 -20.90 7.93
CA SER A 9 21.09 -20.62 8.74
C SER A 9 19.81 -21.25 8.21
N PHE A 10 19.62 -21.27 6.88
CA PHE A 10 18.34 -21.68 6.29
C PHE A 10 17.85 -23.08 6.70
N PRO A 11 18.72 -24.12 6.87
CA PRO A 11 18.23 -25.46 7.21
C PRO A 11 17.44 -25.49 8.53
N LYS A 12 17.92 -24.74 9.54
CA LYS A 12 17.31 -24.64 10.87
C LYS A 12 15.93 -23.97 10.82
N PHE A 13 15.79 -22.94 9.98
CA PHE A 13 14.52 -22.23 9.79
C PHE A 13 13.50 -23.06 9.00
N ILE A 14 13.94 -23.82 8.00
CA ILE A 14 13.06 -24.78 7.29
C ILE A 14 12.52 -25.81 8.30
N GLU A 15 13.37 -26.38 9.14
CA GLU A 15 12.96 -27.38 10.14
C GLU A 15 11.87 -26.84 11.06
N ALA A 16 12.03 -25.61 11.58
CA ALA A 16 11.01 -24.97 12.41
C ALA A 16 9.66 -24.75 11.70
N VAL A 17 9.67 -24.50 10.39
CA VAL A 17 8.43 -24.37 9.61
C VAL A 17 7.84 -25.74 9.26
N CYS A 18 8.66 -26.75 8.98
CA CYS A 18 8.19 -28.14 8.81
C CYS A 18 7.45 -28.63 10.05
N ASP A 19 7.98 -28.32 11.23
CA ASP A 19 7.39 -28.61 12.53
C ASP A 19 6.00 -27.96 12.68
N TYR A 20 5.89 -26.68 12.34
CA TYR A 20 4.61 -25.97 12.30
C TYR A 20 3.61 -26.59 11.32
N LEU A 21 4.04 -26.92 10.09
CA LEU A 21 3.19 -27.55 9.08
C LEU A 21 2.73 -28.96 9.49
N THR A 22 3.59 -29.71 10.20
CA THR A 22 3.28 -31.05 10.71
C THR A 22 2.12 -31.01 11.70
N ILE A 23 2.14 -30.07 12.66
CA ILE A 23 1.00 -29.86 13.57
C ILE A 23 -0.27 -29.56 12.78
N LEU A 24 -0.16 -28.68 11.78
CA LEU A 24 -1.32 -28.32 10.99
C LEU A 24 -1.90 -29.57 10.32
N ASN A 25 -1.10 -30.39 9.64
CA ASN A 25 -1.59 -31.60 8.96
C ASN A 25 -2.43 -32.52 9.85
N GLU A 26 -2.01 -32.76 11.08
CA GLU A 26 -2.60 -33.77 11.96
C GLU A 26 -3.99 -33.42 12.50
N GLY A 27 -4.47 -32.19 12.29
CA GLY A 27 -5.90 -31.83 12.41
C GLY A 27 -6.49 -31.75 13.82
N SER A 28 -5.77 -32.20 14.85
CA SER A 28 -6.20 -32.13 16.24
C SER A 28 -5.72 -30.84 16.92
N TYR A 29 -6.30 -29.69 16.57
CA TYR A 29 -6.08 -28.47 17.37
C TYR A 29 -6.55 -28.67 18.84
N GLN A 30 -7.46 -29.63 19.06
CA GLN A 30 -7.91 -30.03 20.40
C GLN A 30 -6.89 -30.82 21.22
N GLN A 31 -5.74 -31.24 20.67
CA GLN A 31 -4.69 -31.93 21.43
C GLN A 31 -3.52 -31.00 21.76
N ASN A 32 -3.50 -30.49 22.99
CA ASN A 32 -2.45 -29.61 23.54
C ASN A 32 -1.02 -30.19 23.51
N SER A 33 -0.85 -31.51 23.34
CA SER A 33 0.45 -32.18 23.54
C SER A 33 1.52 -31.77 22.52
N LYS A 34 1.22 -31.70 21.21
CA LYS A 34 2.23 -31.46 20.15
C LYS A 34 2.75 -30.03 20.05
N ASN A 35 1.90 -29.04 20.27
CA ASN A 35 2.32 -27.64 20.36
C ASN A 35 3.32 -27.42 21.51
N TYR A 36 3.14 -28.13 22.63
CA TYR A 36 4.09 -28.11 23.75
C TYR A 36 5.44 -28.73 23.37
N TYR A 37 5.47 -29.79 22.55
CA TYR A 37 6.71 -30.39 22.04
C TYR A 37 7.53 -29.40 21.19
N LEU A 38 6.91 -28.58 20.33
CA LEU A 38 7.66 -27.59 19.54
C LEU A 38 8.37 -26.55 20.40
N SER A 39 7.77 -26.15 21.51
CA SER A 39 8.42 -25.21 22.44
C SER A 39 9.67 -25.82 23.12
N LYS A 40 9.84 -27.14 23.06
CA LYS A 40 11.00 -27.88 23.58
C LYS A 40 12.06 -28.20 22.51
N GLN A 41 11.74 -28.07 21.22
CA GLN A 41 12.70 -28.23 20.13
C GLN A 41 13.88 -27.25 20.30
N ASN A 42 15.06 -27.69 19.88
CA ASN A 42 16.28 -26.87 19.88
C ASN A 42 16.90 -26.88 18.47
N TYR A 43 16.82 -25.75 17.79
CA TYR A 43 17.30 -25.59 16.41
C TYR A 43 18.75 -25.11 16.31
N ASN A 44 19.54 -25.16 17.40
CA ASN A 44 20.92 -24.65 17.44
C ASN A 44 21.07 -23.20 16.93
N ASP A 45 20.06 -22.38 17.22
CA ASP A 45 20.06 -20.94 17.00
C ASP A 45 19.26 -20.28 18.14
N LYS A 46 19.94 -19.45 18.93
CA LYS A 46 19.36 -18.85 20.14
C LYS A 46 18.16 -17.96 19.85
N VAL A 47 18.21 -17.19 18.75
CA VAL A 47 17.17 -16.22 18.38
C VAL A 47 15.97 -16.97 17.82
N LEU A 48 16.18 -17.93 16.92
CA LEU A 48 15.14 -18.81 16.40
C LEU A 48 14.45 -19.61 17.51
N ASN A 49 15.23 -20.20 18.42
CA ASN A 49 14.69 -20.91 19.58
C ASN A 49 13.81 -20.00 20.44
N CYS A 50 14.26 -18.76 20.70
CA CYS A 50 13.46 -17.78 21.43
C CYS A 50 12.15 -17.44 20.70
N PHE A 51 12.23 -17.24 19.38
CA PHE A 51 11.09 -16.95 18.54
C PHE A 51 10.05 -18.08 18.56
N VAL A 52 10.47 -19.31 18.25
CA VAL A 52 9.59 -20.51 18.27
C VAL A 52 9.00 -20.70 19.66
N LYS A 53 9.83 -20.60 20.71
CA LYS A 53 9.39 -20.70 22.09
C LYS A 53 8.39 -19.64 22.49
N ARG A 54 8.37 -18.45 21.90
CA ARG A 54 7.39 -17.39 22.21
C ARG A 54 6.14 -17.50 21.34
N VAL A 55 6.32 -17.54 20.03
CA VAL A 55 5.25 -17.38 19.04
C VAL A 55 4.43 -18.65 18.84
N LEU A 56 5.08 -19.82 18.84
CA LEU A 56 4.42 -21.10 18.58
C LEU A 56 3.90 -21.80 19.84
N LYS A 57 3.92 -21.14 21.01
CA LYS A 57 3.35 -21.70 22.25
C LYS A 57 1.87 -22.07 22.12
N THR A 58 1.47 -23.11 22.85
CA THR A 58 0.09 -23.23 23.32
C THR A 58 -0.20 -22.12 24.31
N ASN A 59 -1.31 -21.41 24.15
CA ASN A 59 -1.93 -20.80 25.31
C ASN A 59 -2.26 -21.96 26.26
N GLU A 60 -1.72 -21.95 27.48
CA GLU A 60 -2.33 -22.73 28.55
C GLU A 60 -3.80 -22.31 28.60
N TYR A 61 -4.73 -23.28 28.61
CA TYR A 61 -6.13 -23.04 28.95
C TYR A 61 -6.14 -22.40 30.35
N THR A 62 -6.04 -21.08 30.40
CA THR A 62 -6.16 -20.33 31.64
C THR A 62 -7.59 -19.84 31.66
N ASP A 63 -8.47 -20.66 32.25
CA ASP A 63 -9.84 -20.27 32.62
C ASP A 63 -9.89 -18.97 33.45
N LYS A 64 -8.74 -18.48 33.93
CA LYS A 64 -8.59 -17.20 34.65
C LYS A 64 -8.65 -15.94 33.78
N TYR A 65 -8.32 -15.96 32.48
CA TYR A 65 -8.17 -14.72 31.69
C TYR A 65 -9.51 -14.08 31.29
N PHE A 66 -10.54 -14.90 31.06
CA PHE A 66 -11.87 -14.39 30.68
C PHE A 66 -12.54 -13.63 31.84
N PHE A 67 -12.46 -14.17 33.06
CA PHE A 67 -13.10 -13.57 34.24
C PHE A 67 -12.44 -12.29 34.74
N HIS A 68 -11.12 -12.12 34.56
CA HIS A 68 -10.40 -10.99 35.14
C HIS A 68 -10.18 -9.81 34.19
N THR A 69 -10.15 -10.00 32.87
CA THR A 69 -9.65 -8.96 31.93
C THR A 69 -10.63 -8.54 30.84
N ILE A 70 -11.30 -9.49 30.18
CA ILE A 70 -12.22 -9.20 29.05
C ILE A 70 -13.63 -8.90 29.54
N PHE A 71 -14.11 -9.63 30.56
CA PHE A 71 -15.45 -9.41 31.10
C PHE A 71 -15.67 -7.96 31.63
N PRO A 72 -14.71 -7.32 32.33
CA PRO A 72 -14.89 -5.93 32.75
C PRO A 72 -14.87 -4.91 31.60
N SER A 73 -14.04 -5.10 30.57
CA SER A 73 -13.85 -4.11 29.49
C SER A 73 -15.01 -4.11 28.49
N GLN A 74 -15.50 -5.28 28.09
CA GLN A 74 -16.70 -5.39 27.26
C GLN A 74 -17.95 -4.92 28.01
N MET A 75 -18.07 -5.24 29.30
CA MET A 75 -19.16 -4.72 30.12
C MET A 75 -19.10 -3.20 30.24
N LYS A 76 -17.91 -2.60 30.37
CA LYS A 76 -17.78 -1.14 30.42
C LYS A 76 -18.26 -0.49 29.11
N GLN A 77 -17.83 -0.97 27.94
CA GLN A 77 -18.32 -0.47 26.66
C GLN A 77 -19.83 -0.64 26.49
N PHE A 78 -20.37 -1.78 26.95
CA PHE A 78 -21.81 -2.03 26.92
C PHE A 78 -22.56 -1.10 27.88
N PHE A 79 -22.03 -0.86 29.07
CA PHE A 79 -22.58 0.11 30.03
C PHE A 79 -22.52 1.55 29.51
N ASP A 80 -21.40 1.95 28.91
CA ASP A 80 -21.21 3.28 28.33
C ASP A 80 -22.25 3.52 27.23
N TYR A 81 -22.41 2.57 26.30
CA TYR A 81 -23.42 2.62 25.23
C TYR A 81 -24.87 2.72 25.74
N PHE A 82 -25.23 1.97 26.79
CA PHE A 82 -26.58 2.02 27.36
C PHE A 82 -26.82 3.26 28.23
N SER A 83 -25.79 3.75 28.91
CA SER A 83 -25.87 4.96 29.73
C SER A 83 -26.06 6.23 28.90
N GLU A 84 -25.49 6.28 27.69
CA GLU A 84 -25.67 7.39 26.76
C GLU A 84 -27.07 7.38 26.10
N ASN A 85 -27.65 6.20 25.85
CA ASN A 85 -28.88 6.09 25.06
C ASN A 85 -30.17 5.93 25.88
N PHE A 86 -30.11 5.52 27.16
CA PHE A 86 -31.30 5.20 27.94
C PHE A 86 -31.26 5.75 29.38
N THR A 87 -32.08 6.77 29.65
CA THR A 87 -32.20 7.44 30.98
C THR A 87 -32.73 6.54 32.10
N ILE A 88 -33.35 5.40 31.78
CA ILE A 88 -34.06 4.53 32.74
C ILE A 88 -33.10 3.64 33.57
N PHE A 89 -31.83 3.51 33.20
CA PHE A 89 -30.89 2.58 33.84
C PHE A 89 -29.86 3.28 34.75
N LYS A 90 -30.31 4.07 35.73
CA LYS A 90 -29.42 4.81 36.66
C LYS A 90 -28.85 4.02 37.84
N SER A 91 -29.24 2.77 38.09
CA SER A 91 -28.68 1.98 39.21
C SER A 91 -27.67 0.91 38.73
N GLN A 92 -26.37 1.22 38.87
CA GLN A 92 -25.28 0.35 38.42
C GLN A 92 -25.30 -1.06 39.06
N ASN A 93 -25.73 -1.18 40.33
CA ASN A 93 -25.64 -2.44 41.08
C ASN A 93 -26.69 -3.49 40.66
N ASN A 94 -27.92 -3.09 40.34
CA ASN A 94 -28.96 -4.05 39.96
C ASN A 94 -28.72 -4.66 38.57
N LEU A 95 -28.24 -3.85 37.61
CA LEU A 95 -27.92 -4.34 36.27
C LEU A 95 -26.77 -5.36 36.29
N LYS A 96 -25.69 -5.08 37.02
CA LYS A 96 -24.53 -5.98 37.09
C LYS A 96 -24.90 -7.37 37.64
N ASN A 97 -25.80 -7.41 38.64
CA ASN A 97 -26.29 -8.67 39.22
C ASN A 97 -27.24 -9.43 38.29
N ILE A 98 -28.18 -8.74 37.64
CA ILE A 98 -29.11 -9.35 36.68
C ILE A 98 -28.31 -9.95 35.50
N PHE A 99 -27.36 -9.21 34.95
CA PHE A 99 -26.51 -9.68 33.86
C PHE A 99 -25.59 -10.84 34.29
N ASN A 100 -24.96 -10.77 35.47
CA ASN A 100 -24.16 -11.89 35.98
C ASN A 100 -24.98 -13.16 36.16
N ASN A 101 -26.21 -13.07 36.67
CA ASN A 101 -27.09 -14.23 36.84
C ASN A 101 -27.60 -14.78 35.51
N PHE A 102 -27.93 -13.90 34.56
CA PHE A 102 -28.36 -14.30 33.22
C PHE A 102 -27.24 -15.04 32.47
N PHE A 103 -26.01 -14.52 32.52
CA PHE A 103 -24.85 -15.16 31.89
C PHE A 103 -24.38 -16.42 32.64
N LYS A 104 -24.43 -16.50 33.98
CA LYS A 104 -24.18 -17.77 34.68
C LYS A 104 -25.17 -18.86 34.29
N LYS A 105 -26.46 -18.53 34.15
CA LYS A 105 -27.50 -19.50 33.76
C LYS A 105 -27.35 -20.03 32.34
N ILE A 106 -26.96 -19.18 31.39
CA ILE A 106 -26.74 -19.61 29.99
C ILE A 106 -25.51 -20.51 29.86
N TYR A 107 -24.47 -20.28 30.68
CA TYR A 107 -23.16 -20.93 30.49
C TYR A 107 -22.97 -22.23 31.30
N ILE A 108 -23.74 -22.46 32.37
CA ILE A 108 -23.67 -23.75 33.11
C ILE A 108 -24.44 -24.86 32.39
N ASN A 109 -25.43 -24.53 31.55
CA ASN A 109 -26.36 -25.52 31.00
C ASN A 109 -26.23 -25.82 29.50
N ASN A 110 -25.28 -25.22 28.77
CA ASN A 110 -25.12 -25.46 27.35
C ASN A 110 -23.72 -26.05 27.03
N ASP A 111 -23.62 -27.38 27.10
CA ASP A 111 -22.46 -28.13 26.58
C ASP A 111 -22.37 -28.15 25.04
N ASP A 112 -23.30 -27.52 24.31
CA ASP A 112 -23.35 -27.62 22.83
C ASP A 112 -23.59 -26.30 22.06
N SER A 113 -23.47 -25.12 22.68
CA SER A 113 -23.68 -23.85 21.96
C SER A 113 -22.42 -22.99 21.85
N GLN A 114 -21.76 -23.06 20.69
CA GLN A 114 -21.02 -21.99 19.99
C GLN A 114 -20.66 -20.72 20.81
N ILE A 115 -19.69 -20.76 21.74
CA ILE A 115 -19.21 -19.52 22.37
C ILE A 115 -17.69 -19.50 22.66
N ARG A 116 -17.09 -18.35 22.27
CA ARG A 116 -15.81 -17.67 22.64
C ARG A 116 -14.50 -18.16 22.01
N PHE A 117 -14.25 -17.64 20.81
CA PHE A 117 -12.99 -17.72 20.05
C PHE A 117 -11.80 -16.92 20.63
N ASP A 118 -11.89 -16.33 21.83
CA ASP A 118 -10.85 -15.44 22.33
C ASP A 118 -9.56 -16.20 22.75
N ASN A 119 -9.66 -17.46 23.16
CA ASN A 119 -8.50 -18.27 23.57
C ASN A 119 -7.90 -19.11 22.44
N ILE A 120 -8.53 -19.14 21.26
CA ILE A 120 -8.01 -19.91 20.12
C ILE A 120 -6.77 -19.18 19.60
N ASN A 121 -5.62 -19.86 19.62
CA ASN A 121 -4.42 -19.38 18.95
C ASN A 121 -4.71 -19.30 17.45
N LYS A 122 -4.99 -18.08 17.02
CA LYS A 122 -5.37 -17.69 15.65
C LYS A 122 -4.32 -18.06 14.60
N LEU A 123 -3.07 -18.35 14.99
CA LEU A 123 -2.06 -18.90 14.07
C LEU A 123 -2.47 -20.25 13.49
N TYR A 124 -3.09 -21.11 14.30
CA TYR A 124 -3.51 -22.45 13.88
C TYR A 124 -4.95 -22.46 13.37
N PHE A 125 -5.77 -21.51 13.84
CA PHE A 125 -7.18 -21.41 13.45
C PHE A 125 -7.33 -21.13 11.96
N ASN A 126 -8.12 -21.97 11.27
CA ASN A 126 -8.37 -21.89 9.83
C ASN A 126 -7.10 -21.82 8.96
N ALA A 127 -5.93 -22.22 9.48
CA ALA A 127 -4.70 -22.20 8.69
C ALA A 127 -4.80 -23.14 7.48
N LYS A 128 -5.42 -24.32 7.66
CA LYS A 128 -5.70 -25.28 6.58
C LYS A 128 -6.52 -24.71 5.42
N ASP A 129 -7.32 -23.67 5.65
CA ASP A 129 -8.24 -23.14 4.64
C ASP A 129 -7.51 -22.36 3.56
N VAL A 130 -6.37 -21.74 3.88
CA VAL A 130 -5.70 -20.79 2.98
C VAL A 130 -4.23 -21.11 2.75
N LEU A 131 -3.55 -21.71 3.75
CA LEU A 131 -2.12 -21.95 3.70
C LEU A 131 -1.75 -22.97 2.61
N SER A 132 -0.75 -22.63 1.81
CA SER A 132 -0.09 -23.56 0.92
C SER A 132 1.43 -23.37 0.94
N TYR A 133 2.17 -24.49 0.89
CA TYR A 133 3.62 -24.46 0.83
C TYR A 133 4.18 -23.73 -0.41
N PRO A 134 3.56 -23.78 -1.61
CA PRO A 134 4.07 -23.05 -2.77
C PRO A 134 4.05 -21.54 -2.57
N SER A 135 3.04 -21.03 -1.86
CA SER A 135 2.96 -19.62 -1.51
C SER A 135 4.12 -19.20 -0.58
N VAL A 136 4.51 -20.06 0.36
CA VAL A 136 5.66 -19.83 1.25
C VAL A 136 6.98 -19.82 0.48
N VAL A 137 7.20 -20.81 -0.40
CA VAL A 137 8.42 -20.90 -1.22
C VAL A 137 8.52 -19.73 -2.22
N ALA A 138 7.39 -19.31 -2.79
CA ALA A 138 7.38 -18.13 -3.65
C ALA A 138 7.78 -16.86 -2.90
N GLU A 139 7.35 -16.69 -1.64
CA GLU A 139 7.65 -15.52 -0.84
C GLU A 139 9.15 -15.33 -0.61
N ILE A 140 9.88 -16.41 -0.33
CA ILE A 140 11.33 -16.34 -0.12
C ILE A 140 12.07 -16.01 -1.43
N LEU A 141 11.61 -16.52 -2.59
CA LEU A 141 12.20 -16.20 -3.89
C LEU A 141 11.98 -14.72 -4.26
N MET A 142 10.74 -14.23 -4.10
CA MET A 142 10.39 -12.83 -4.32
C MET A 142 11.20 -11.89 -3.42
N THR A 143 11.35 -12.26 -2.14
CA THR A 143 12.10 -11.48 -1.15
C THR A 143 13.60 -11.47 -1.41
N ALA A 144 14.15 -12.57 -1.90
CA ALA A 144 15.57 -12.69 -2.21
C ALA A 144 15.99 -11.93 -3.48
N VAL A 145 15.08 -11.74 -4.43
CA VAL A 145 15.33 -10.91 -5.63
C VAL A 145 15.12 -9.42 -5.35
N GLY A 146 14.21 -9.08 -4.44
CA GLY A 146 14.06 -7.70 -3.93
C GLY A 146 13.52 -6.69 -4.93
N SER A 147 12.87 -7.14 -6.01
CA SER A 147 12.36 -6.30 -7.10
C SER A 147 10.93 -5.78 -6.85
N PRO A 148 10.73 -4.46 -6.66
CA PRO A 148 9.39 -3.85 -6.57
C PRO A 148 8.71 -3.72 -7.94
N GLY A 149 7.39 -3.94 -7.98
CA GLY A 149 6.58 -3.69 -9.18
C GLY A 149 5.90 -2.31 -9.11
N PHE A 150 6.26 -1.38 -10.00
CA PHE A 150 5.55 -0.09 -10.12
C PHE A 150 5.49 0.38 -11.57
N THR A 151 6.64 0.60 -12.20
CA THR A 151 6.73 0.71 -13.66
C THR A 151 7.15 -0.63 -14.26
N TRP A 152 6.82 -0.83 -15.53
CA TRP A 152 7.36 -1.96 -16.27
C TRP A 152 8.89 -1.92 -16.30
N GLN A 153 9.50 -0.76 -16.59
CA GLN A 153 10.97 -0.60 -16.65
C GLN A 153 11.66 -0.97 -15.33
N ALA A 154 11.03 -0.65 -14.19
CA ALA A 154 11.56 -0.95 -12.88
C ALA A 154 11.68 -2.46 -12.63
N SER A 155 10.71 -3.25 -13.08
CA SER A 155 10.72 -4.71 -12.93
C SER A 155 9.84 -5.38 -13.99
N PRO A 156 10.33 -5.60 -15.22
CA PRO A 156 9.53 -6.20 -16.31
C PRO A 156 8.94 -7.55 -15.93
N LEU A 157 9.75 -8.40 -15.28
CA LEU A 157 9.30 -9.71 -14.80
C LEU A 157 8.11 -9.62 -13.85
N VAL A 158 8.20 -8.72 -12.87
CA VAL A 158 7.15 -8.54 -11.85
C VAL A 158 5.85 -8.07 -12.50
N THR A 159 5.95 -7.05 -13.35
CA THR A 159 4.80 -6.45 -14.03
C THR A 159 4.13 -7.47 -14.94
N GLU A 160 4.87 -8.08 -15.86
CA GLU A 160 4.28 -9.01 -16.82
C GLU A 160 3.73 -10.28 -16.18
N THR A 161 4.39 -10.81 -15.15
CA THR A 161 3.90 -12.00 -14.44
C THR A 161 2.60 -11.68 -13.69
N GLU A 162 2.47 -10.51 -13.06
CA GLU A 162 1.22 -10.09 -12.43
C GLU A 162 0.07 -10.02 -13.44
N LEU A 163 0.30 -9.35 -14.57
CA LEU A 163 -0.72 -9.21 -15.63
C LEU A 163 -1.11 -10.57 -16.24
N LEU A 164 -0.14 -11.44 -16.53
CA LEU A 164 -0.42 -12.77 -17.07
C LEU A 164 -1.12 -13.68 -16.05
N MET A 165 -0.77 -13.59 -14.76
CA MET A 165 -1.45 -14.39 -13.74
C MET A 165 -2.88 -13.89 -13.49
N ALA A 166 -3.14 -12.59 -13.63
CA ALA A 166 -4.52 -12.08 -13.62
C ALA A 166 -5.32 -12.65 -14.81
N ASP A 167 -4.70 -12.85 -15.98
CA ASP A 167 -5.31 -13.53 -17.13
C ASP A 167 -5.51 -15.03 -16.88
N TRP A 168 -4.60 -15.70 -16.19
CA TRP A 168 -4.75 -17.11 -15.80
C TRP A 168 -5.93 -17.31 -14.85
N VAL A 169 -6.07 -16.43 -13.85
CA VAL A 169 -7.23 -16.43 -12.95
C VAL A 169 -8.50 -16.15 -13.76
N ALA A 170 -8.50 -15.12 -14.61
CA ALA A 170 -9.63 -14.79 -15.47
C ALA A 170 -10.07 -15.97 -16.36
N TYR A 171 -9.11 -16.67 -16.97
CA TYR A 171 -9.34 -17.87 -17.77
C TYR A 171 -9.97 -18.99 -16.95
N SER A 172 -9.45 -19.21 -15.73
CA SER A 172 -9.91 -20.24 -14.81
C SER A 172 -11.34 -20.01 -14.33
N LEU A 173 -11.72 -18.75 -14.13
CA LEU A 173 -13.06 -18.33 -13.70
C LEU A 173 -14.03 -18.04 -14.86
N ASN A 174 -13.63 -18.31 -16.11
CA ASN A 174 -14.41 -18.06 -17.34
C ASN A 174 -14.81 -16.58 -17.56
N ILE A 175 -13.97 -15.64 -17.10
CA ILE A 175 -14.12 -14.20 -17.36
C ILE A 175 -13.98 -13.92 -18.87
N PRO A 176 -14.69 -12.93 -19.43
CA PRO A 176 -14.59 -12.61 -20.85
C PRO A 176 -13.19 -12.09 -21.26
N LYS A 177 -12.75 -12.46 -22.46
CA LYS A 177 -11.44 -12.06 -23.02
C LYS A 177 -11.23 -10.55 -23.13
N CYS A 178 -12.29 -9.74 -23.19
CA CYS A 178 -12.17 -8.28 -23.24
C CYS A 178 -11.57 -7.66 -21.97
N PHE A 179 -11.44 -8.42 -20.88
CA PHE A 179 -10.78 -8.01 -19.64
C PHE A 179 -9.31 -8.45 -19.54
N PHE A 180 -8.83 -9.23 -20.50
CA PHE A 180 -7.51 -9.84 -20.40
C PHE A 180 -6.42 -8.85 -20.81
N ASN A 181 -5.32 -8.85 -20.06
CA ASN A 181 -4.14 -8.02 -20.28
C ASN A 181 -3.44 -8.32 -21.61
N GLN A 182 -3.42 -9.59 -22.05
CA GLN A 182 -2.73 -10.01 -23.29
C GLN A 182 -3.23 -9.30 -24.57
N PHE A 183 -4.38 -8.63 -24.54
CA PHE A 183 -4.94 -7.90 -25.68
C PHE A 183 -4.75 -6.38 -25.59
N ASN A 184 -4.04 -5.87 -24.58
CA ASN A 184 -3.74 -4.46 -24.33
C ASN A 184 -4.96 -3.51 -24.41
N LYS A 185 -6.15 -4.00 -24.00
CA LYS A 185 -7.42 -3.23 -23.96
C LYS A 185 -8.02 -3.26 -22.56
N GLY A 186 -8.39 -4.46 -22.10
CA GLY A 186 -8.75 -4.72 -20.71
C GLY A 186 -7.50 -4.85 -19.85
N ASN A 187 -7.64 -4.68 -18.53
CA ASN A 187 -6.55 -4.81 -17.60
C ASN A 187 -6.98 -5.50 -16.32
N GLY A 188 -6.21 -6.49 -15.87
CA GLY A 188 -6.38 -7.20 -14.61
C GLY A 188 -5.14 -7.10 -13.74
N ALA A 189 -5.29 -6.74 -12.47
CA ALA A 189 -4.17 -6.67 -11.52
C ALA A 189 -4.56 -7.06 -10.09
N PHE A 190 -3.54 -7.38 -9.28
CA PHE A 190 -3.74 -7.89 -7.92
C PHE A 190 -3.73 -6.79 -6.88
N HIS A 191 -4.66 -6.83 -5.94
CA HIS A 191 -4.77 -5.89 -4.83
C HIS A 191 -4.66 -6.64 -3.50
N TYR A 192 -4.41 -5.91 -2.42
CA TYR A 192 -4.29 -6.53 -1.11
C TYR A 192 -5.68 -6.88 -0.56
N THR A 193 -6.66 -5.98 -0.70
CA THR A 193 -8.02 -6.20 -0.19
C THR A 193 -9.09 -5.89 -1.23
N ILE A 194 -10.34 -6.27 -0.94
CA ILE A 194 -11.46 -6.02 -1.86
C ILE A 194 -11.89 -4.55 -1.83
N GLU A 195 -11.73 -3.89 -0.68
CA GLU A 195 -11.98 -2.46 -0.49
C GLU A 195 -11.10 -1.64 -1.42
N GLU A 196 -9.83 -2.05 -1.60
CA GLU A 196 -8.95 -1.38 -2.56
C GLU A 196 -9.52 -1.45 -3.99
N CYS A 197 -10.06 -2.59 -4.39
CA CYS A 197 -10.69 -2.74 -5.69
C CYS A 197 -11.96 -1.88 -5.80
N PHE A 198 -12.81 -1.84 -4.77
CA PHE A 198 -14.02 -1.02 -4.77
C PHE A 198 -13.70 0.46 -4.91
N THR A 199 -12.76 0.97 -4.12
CA THR A 199 -12.35 2.37 -4.18
C THR A 199 -11.80 2.72 -5.57
N LEU A 200 -11.01 1.83 -6.20
CA LEU A 200 -10.48 2.10 -7.54
C LEU A 200 -11.59 2.11 -8.61
N SER A 201 -12.55 1.18 -8.55
CA SER A 201 -13.73 1.21 -9.42
C SER A 201 -14.54 2.49 -9.24
N ILE A 202 -14.72 2.95 -8.00
CA ILE A 202 -15.42 4.22 -7.69
C ILE A 202 -14.68 5.42 -8.29
N VAL A 203 -13.36 5.49 -8.13
CA VAL A 203 -12.53 6.57 -8.69
C VAL A 203 -12.65 6.63 -10.22
N CYS A 204 -12.60 5.48 -10.89
CA CYS A 204 -12.76 5.39 -12.34
C CYS A 204 -14.16 5.83 -12.80
N ALA A 205 -15.21 5.29 -12.16
CA ALA A 205 -16.59 5.63 -12.45
C ALA A 205 -16.88 7.12 -12.24
N LYS A 206 -16.32 7.70 -11.17
CA LYS A 206 -16.48 9.11 -10.83
C LYS A 206 -15.92 10.02 -11.92
N ASN A 207 -14.67 9.78 -12.35
CA ASN A 207 -14.07 10.57 -13.43
C ASN A 207 -14.88 10.46 -14.72
N ARG A 208 -15.24 9.23 -15.15
CA ARG A 208 -16.06 9.06 -16.35
C ARG A 208 -17.36 9.87 -16.29
N LYS A 209 -18.06 9.84 -15.14
CA LYS A 209 -19.29 10.64 -14.96
C LYS A 209 -19.00 12.14 -14.95
N ILE A 210 -17.94 12.60 -14.27
CA ILE A 210 -17.57 14.01 -14.24
C ILE A 210 -17.25 14.52 -15.64
N ARG A 211 -16.60 13.75 -16.51
CA ARG A 211 -16.34 14.17 -17.90
C ARG A 211 -17.61 14.42 -18.70
N VAL A 212 -18.57 13.50 -18.58
CA VAL A 212 -19.89 13.66 -19.21
C VAL A 212 -20.56 14.93 -18.68
N LEU A 213 -20.50 15.17 -17.37
CA LEU A 213 -21.08 16.37 -16.76
C LEU A 213 -20.30 17.64 -17.10
N SER A 214 -18.97 17.64 -17.21
CA SER A 214 -18.19 18.85 -17.47
C SER A 214 -18.41 19.39 -18.87
N ASP A 215 -18.67 18.51 -19.85
CA ASP A 215 -19.03 18.92 -21.21
C ASP A 215 -20.40 19.62 -21.23
N ASP A 216 -21.33 19.20 -20.36
CA ASP A 216 -22.65 19.84 -20.17
C ASP A 216 -22.60 21.09 -19.28
N PHE A 217 -21.67 21.11 -18.30
CA PHE A 217 -21.47 22.16 -17.31
C PHE A 217 -20.22 23.00 -17.66
N LEU A 218 -20.27 23.76 -18.76
CA LEU A 218 -19.36 24.89 -18.96
C LEU A 218 -19.51 25.85 -17.76
N ASP A 219 -18.49 25.85 -16.88
CA ASP A 219 -18.46 26.53 -15.58
C ASP A 219 -18.83 28.03 -15.73
N LYS A 220 -20.06 28.39 -15.35
CA LYS A 220 -20.47 29.80 -15.13
C LYS A 220 -19.99 30.36 -13.79
N ASN A 221 -19.23 29.59 -13.01
CA ASN A 221 -18.71 30.05 -11.73
C ASN A 221 -17.52 31.00 -11.94
N LYS A 222 -17.56 32.13 -11.23
CA LYS A 222 -16.52 33.16 -11.22
C LYS A 222 -15.14 32.52 -11.10
N LEU A 223 -14.34 32.63 -12.16
CA LEU A 223 -12.90 32.42 -12.09
C LEU A 223 -12.36 33.26 -10.92
N ILE A 224 -11.89 32.61 -9.86
CA ILE A 224 -11.09 33.29 -8.84
C ILE A 224 -9.79 33.67 -9.55
N LYS A 225 -9.71 34.92 -10.02
CA LYS A 225 -8.47 35.48 -10.57
C LYS A 225 -7.48 35.65 -9.43
N PHE A 226 -6.36 34.92 -9.48
CA PHE A 226 -5.24 35.15 -8.58
C PHE A 226 -4.46 36.39 -9.05
N ASN A 227 -4.27 37.36 -8.16
CA ASN A 227 -3.34 38.49 -8.35
C ASN A 227 -1.88 38.04 -8.12
N GLU A 228 -0.96 38.85 -8.64
CA GLU A 228 0.46 38.65 -9.01
C GLU A 228 1.49 37.96 -8.05
N ASN A 229 1.13 37.24 -6.98
CA ASN A 229 2.13 36.60 -6.08
C ASN A 229 2.29 35.08 -6.20
N ASN A 230 1.96 34.49 -7.36
CA ASN A 230 2.04 33.03 -7.59
C ASN A 230 3.46 32.45 -7.49
N THR A 231 4.51 33.29 -7.58
CA THR A 231 5.92 32.86 -7.49
C THR A 231 6.29 32.31 -6.11
N ILE A 232 5.66 32.79 -5.04
CA ILE A 232 6.00 32.41 -3.65
C ILE A 232 5.02 31.38 -3.08
N ILE A 233 3.74 31.44 -3.47
CA ILE A 233 2.68 30.58 -2.90
C ILE A 233 2.21 29.46 -3.85
N GLY A 234 2.69 29.46 -5.09
CA GLY A 234 2.31 28.50 -6.12
C GLY A 234 0.84 28.62 -6.51
N LYS A 235 0.40 27.73 -7.39
CA LYS A 235 -0.99 27.68 -7.87
C LYS A 235 -1.71 26.48 -7.24
N PRO A 236 -2.94 26.65 -6.74
CA PRO A 236 -3.70 25.53 -6.23
C PRO A 236 -4.22 24.65 -7.38
N SER A 237 -4.60 23.41 -7.07
CA SER A 237 -5.03 22.42 -8.06
C SER A 237 -6.35 22.74 -8.77
N TYR A 238 -7.08 23.74 -8.32
CA TYR A 238 -8.31 24.24 -8.96
C TYR A 238 -8.07 25.47 -9.86
N ASP A 239 -6.86 26.01 -9.89
CA ASP A 239 -6.46 27.04 -10.87
C ASP A 239 -6.19 26.38 -12.22
N GLN A 240 -6.90 26.79 -13.28
CA GLN A 240 -6.79 26.22 -14.63
C GLN A 240 -5.38 26.28 -15.22
N THR A 241 -4.53 27.17 -14.71
CA THR A 241 -3.14 27.35 -15.16
C THR A 241 -2.12 26.60 -14.29
N SER A 242 -2.59 25.80 -13.33
CA SER A 242 -1.77 24.88 -12.53
C SER A 242 -1.53 23.57 -13.27
N GLU A 243 -0.31 23.02 -13.18
CA GLU A 243 -0.01 21.68 -13.73
C GLU A 243 -0.88 20.59 -13.09
N SER A 244 -1.25 20.76 -11.82
CA SER A 244 -2.10 19.80 -11.11
C SER A 244 -3.56 19.86 -11.60
N TYR A 245 -4.00 20.93 -12.26
CA TYR A 245 -5.39 21.08 -12.72
C TYR A 245 -5.82 19.97 -13.67
N LEU A 246 -4.93 19.53 -14.57
CA LEU A 246 -5.20 18.46 -15.53
C LEU A 246 -5.63 17.14 -14.86
N TYR A 247 -5.16 16.89 -13.65
CA TYR A 247 -5.48 15.69 -12.89
C TYR A 247 -6.65 15.91 -11.94
N PHE A 248 -6.66 17.05 -11.23
CA PHE A 248 -7.64 17.32 -10.18
C PHE A 248 -9.02 17.76 -10.73
N SER A 249 -9.09 18.40 -11.89
CA SER A 249 -10.35 18.76 -12.55
C SER A 249 -11.25 17.55 -12.80
N LYS A 250 -10.66 16.39 -13.08
CA LYS A 250 -11.35 15.10 -13.28
C LYS A 250 -12.00 14.52 -12.01
N HIS A 251 -11.64 15.06 -10.85
CA HIS A 251 -12.10 14.59 -9.55
C HIS A 251 -12.63 15.72 -8.66
N ASP A 252 -13.00 16.86 -9.25
CA ASP A 252 -13.37 18.07 -8.52
C ASP A 252 -14.41 17.74 -7.42
N PRO A 253 -14.10 18.03 -6.15
CA PRO A 253 -15.00 17.75 -5.05
C PRO A 253 -16.41 18.34 -5.20
N LYS A 254 -16.58 19.39 -6.03
CA LYS A 254 -17.88 20.07 -6.23
C LYS A 254 -19.00 19.12 -6.67
N TYR A 255 -18.65 18.04 -7.36
CA TYR A 255 -19.60 17.02 -7.80
C TYR A 255 -19.95 15.99 -6.70
N ASN A 256 -19.10 15.80 -5.68
CA ASN A 256 -19.24 14.72 -4.70
C ASN A 256 -20.57 14.73 -3.95
N LYS A 257 -21.13 15.93 -3.69
CA LYS A 257 -22.42 16.06 -2.98
C LYS A 257 -23.63 15.62 -3.81
N PHE A 258 -23.50 15.61 -5.14
CA PHE A 258 -24.56 15.20 -6.07
C PHE A 258 -24.37 13.77 -6.56
N LEU A 259 -23.12 13.30 -6.63
CA LEU A 259 -22.80 11.96 -7.11
C LEU A 259 -23.15 10.90 -6.07
N LYS A 260 -23.94 9.91 -6.50
CA LYS A 260 -24.38 8.81 -5.66
C LYS A 260 -24.11 7.45 -6.31
N GLY A 261 -23.49 6.57 -5.55
CA GLY A 261 -23.24 5.19 -5.94
C GLY A 261 -24.16 4.23 -5.19
N PHE A 262 -24.31 3.04 -5.74
CA PHE A 262 -25.20 2.01 -5.19
C PHE A 262 -24.44 0.71 -4.99
N PHE A 263 -24.68 0.05 -3.87
CA PHE A 263 -24.21 -1.31 -3.64
C PHE A 263 -25.40 -2.23 -3.43
N LEU A 264 -25.49 -3.27 -4.25
CA LEU A 264 -26.61 -4.20 -4.30
C LEU A 264 -26.13 -5.60 -3.88
N GLY A 265 -26.84 -6.20 -2.91
CA GLY A 265 -26.57 -7.56 -2.44
C GLY A 265 -25.75 -7.64 -1.14
N GLN A 266 -25.14 -8.80 -0.87
CA GLN A 266 -24.43 -9.04 0.38
C GLN A 266 -23.06 -8.35 0.42
N VAL A 267 -22.78 -7.66 1.53
CA VAL A 267 -21.49 -7.05 1.84
C VAL A 267 -20.84 -7.81 3.01
N LYS A 268 -19.58 -8.24 2.86
CA LYS A 268 -18.77 -8.81 3.96
C LYS A 268 -17.91 -7.77 4.68
N SER A 269 -17.61 -6.64 4.01
CA SER A 269 -16.71 -5.60 4.48
C SER A 269 -17.41 -4.58 5.40
N ASN A 270 -16.65 -3.88 6.23
CA ASN A 270 -17.18 -2.82 7.09
C ASN A 270 -17.60 -1.61 6.21
N LEU A 271 -18.91 -1.47 6.01
CA LEU A 271 -19.55 -0.47 5.14
C LEU A 271 -19.06 0.96 5.38
N SER A 272 -18.81 1.27 6.66
CA SER A 272 -18.36 2.58 7.12
C SER A 272 -17.00 2.98 6.55
N GLU A 273 -16.13 2.01 6.24
CA GLU A 273 -14.78 2.25 5.72
C GLU A 273 -14.81 2.63 4.23
N ILE A 274 -15.59 1.92 3.41
CA ILE A 274 -15.74 2.20 1.97
C ILE A 274 -16.33 3.60 1.76
N LEU A 275 -17.36 3.95 2.54
CA LEU A 275 -18.03 5.25 2.49
C LEU A 275 -17.07 6.40 2.78
N LYS A 276 -16.28 6.29 3.86
CA LYS A 276 -15.31 7.32 4.24
C LYS A 276 -14.16 7.38 3.24
N ASN A 277 -13.58 6.25 2.85
CA ASN A 277 -12.42 6.23 1.94
C ASN A 277 -12.73 6.83 0.56
N SER A 278 -13.92 6.55 0.03
CA SER A 278 -14.31 6.98 -1.32
C SER A 278 -14.70 8.45 -1.42
N GLY A 279 -15.13 9.06 -0.31
CA GLY A 279 -15.53 10.48 -0.26
C GLY A 279 -16.72 10.84 -1.16
N VAL A 280 -17.62 9.88 -1.40
CA VAL A 280 -18.86 10.01 -2.19
C VAL A 280 -19.99 9.28 -1.47
N GLN A 281 -21.24 9.61 -1.79
CA GLN A 281 -22.40 8.95 -1.22
C GLN A 281 -22.55 7.53 -1.79
N LEU A 282 -22.68 6.51 -0.93
CA LEU A 282 -23.05 5.15 -1.35
C LEU A 282 -24.31 4.71 -0.60
N GLU A 283 -25.36 4.34 -1.34
CA GLU A 283 -26.57 3.74 -0.79
C GLU A 283 -26.52 2.21 -0.95
N PHE A 284 -26.83 1.51 0.13
CA PHE A 284 -26.82 0.05 0.17
C PHE A 284 -28.24 -0.47 0.06
N ILE A 285 -28.45 -1.39 -0.89
CA ILE A 285 -29.72 -2.05 -1.12
C ILE A 285 -29.54 -3.52 -0.76
N GLU A 286 -30.16 -3.94 0.34
CA GLU A 286 -30.12 -5.33 0.80
C GLU A 286 -30.69 -6.28 -0.26
N ASN A 287 -30.28 -7.55 -0.19
CA ASN A 287 -30.74 -8.56 -1.14
C ASN A 287 -32.21 -8.93 -0.86
N THR A 288 -33.15 -8.28 -1.54
CA THR A 288 -34.60 -8.59 -1.51
C THR A 288 -35.00 -9.65 -2.54
N GLY A 289 -34.05 -10.43 -3.08
CA GLY A 289 -34.30 -11.40 -4.13
C GLY A 289 -34.67 -10.72 -5.45
N ASN A 290 -35.70 -11.22 -6.14
CA ASN A 290 -36.12 -10.71 -7.46
C ASN A 290 -36.54 -9.23 -7.46
N GLN A 291 -36.93 -8.68 -6.32
CA GLN A 291 -37.42 -7.29 -6.21
C GLN A 291 -36.29 -6.25 -6.21
N ILE A 292 -35.03 -6.67 -6.09
CA ILE A 292 -33.90 -5.74 -5.93
C ILE A 292 -33.74 -4.80 -7.13
N SER A 293 -34.00 -5.27 -8.36
CA SER A 293 -33.91 -4.44 -9.56
C SER A 293 -35.04 -3.40 -9.63
N GLU A 294 -36.25 -3.76 -9.19
CA GLU A 294 -37.38 -2.83 -9.13
C GLU A 294 -37.18 -1.76 -8.05
N LEU A 295 -36.69 -2.18 -6.88
CA LEU A 295 -36.35 -1.26 -5.80
C LEU A 295 -35.23 -0.29 -6.22
N PHE A 296 -34.19 -0.80 -6.87
CA PHE A 296 -33.12 0.02 -7.42
C PHE A 296 -33.65 1.07 -8.42
N LEU A 297 -34.53 0.67 -9.34
CA LEU A 297 -35.16 1.61 -10.28
C LEU A 297 -36.01 2.67 -9.57
N LYS A 298 -36.81 2.29 -8.56
CA LYS A 298 -37.60 3.24 -7.75
C LYS A 298 -36.71 4.25 -7.01
N ILE A 299 -35.57 3.79 -6.49
CA ILE A 299 -34.60 4.66 -5.83
C ILE A 299 -33.98 5.64 -6.82
N LEU A 300 -33.59 5.19 -8.01
CA LEU A 300 -33.07 6.08 -9.06
C LEU A 300 -34.08 7.16 -9.44
N GLN A 301 -35.36 6.82 -9.60
CA GLN A 301 -36.43 7.77 -9.90
C GLN A 301 -36.69 8.76 -8.75
N ARG A 302 -36.53 8.33 -7.49
CA ARG A 302 -36.58 9.22 -6.31
C ARG A 302 -35.40 10.19 -6.31
N ASP A 303 -34.21 9.65 -6.54
CA ASP A 303 -32.94 10.38 -6.48
C ASP A 303 -32.83 11.42 -7.60
N GLU A 304 -33.36 11.11 -8.78
CA GLU A 304 -33.48 12.05 -9.90
C GLU A 304 -34.31 13.29 -9.51
N LYS A 305 -35.41 13.11 -8.76
CA LYS A 305 -36.21 14.22 -8.22
C LYS A 305 -35.46 15.07 -7.18
N ASN A 306 -34.48 14.47 -6.50
CA ASN A 306 -33.67 15.11 -5.47
C ASN A 306 -32.32 15.63 -6.02
N ASN A 307 -32.15 15.71 -7.35
CA ASN A 307 -30.92 16.15 -8.02
C ASN A 307 -29.67 15.29 -7.73
N PHE A 308 -29.84 14.04 -7.30
CA PHE A 308 -28.74 13.10 -7.21
C PHE A 308 -28.44 12.49 -8.57
N ILE A 309 -27.15 12.35 -8.89
CA ILE A 309 -26.67 11.82 -10.15
C ILE A 309 -26.05 10.44 -9.90
N PRO A 310 -26.69 9.36 -10.40
CA PRO A 310 -26.14 8.03 -10.25
C PRO A 310 -24.90 7.85 -11.14
N PHE A 311 -23.83 7.27 -10.59
CA PHE A 311 -22.58 7.10 -11.34
C PHE A 311 -21.98 5.69 -11.30
N ILE A 312 -22.24 4.92 -10.24
CA ILE A 312 -21.77 3.53 -10.12
C ILE A 312 -22.82 2.64 -9.46
N CYS A 313 -22.93 1.40 -9.94
CA CYS A 313 -23.66 0.31 -9.32
C CYS A 313 -22.72 -0.88 -9.12
N ILE A 314 -22.52 -1.26 -7.85
CA ILE A 314 -21.73 -2.42 -7.45
C ILE A 314 -22.69 -3.54 -7.08
N TYR A 315 -22.72 -4.61 -7.87
CA TYR A 315 -23.55 -5.78 -7.58
C TYR A 315 -22.71 -6.97 -7.12
N SER A 316 -23.05 -7.53 -5.97
CA SER A 316 -22.41 -8.74 -5.45
C SER A 316 -23.23 -9.98 -5.79
N ILE A 317 -22.65 -10.87 -6.60
CA ILE A 317 -23.29 -12.15 -6.96
C ILE A 317 -23.39 -13.03 -5.71
N ASP A 318 -24.58 -13.59 -5.49
CA ASP A 318 -24.84 -14.52 -4.38
C ASP A 318 -24.60 -15.99 -4.79
N LYS A 319 -24.81 -16.92 -3.85
CA LYS A 319 -24.66 -18.36 -4.11
C LYS A 319 -25.77 -18.93 -5.01
N ASN A 320 -26.94 -18.27 -5.10
CA ASN A 320 -28.02 -18.67 -6.00
C ASN A 320 -27.82 -18.05 -7.39
N ILE A 321 -26.94 -18.69 -8.16
CA ILE A 321 -26.51 -18.17 -9.46
C ILE A 321 -27.66 -17.92 -10.44
N ILE A 322 -28.72 -18.74 -10.47
CA ILE A 322 -29.83 -18.58 -11.42
C ILE A 322 -30.55 -17.25 -11.15
N ASN A 323 -30.89 -17.00 -9.89
CA ASN A 323 -31.51 -15.76 -9.44
C ASN A 323 -30.59 -14.56 -9.70
N SER A 324 -29.33 -14.65 -9.28
CA SER A 324 -28.32 -13.60 -9.48
C SER A 324 -28.15 -13.20 -10.94
N LEU A 325 -28.23 -14.14 -11.89
CA LEU A 325 -28.07 -13.85 -13.31
C LEU A 325 -29.28 -13.12 -13.92
N ASN A 326 -30.49 -13.40 -13.45
CA ASN A 326 -31.68 -12.66 -13.89
C ASN A 326 -31.67 -11.24 -13.32
N ILE A 327 -31.30 -11.09 -12.05
CA ILE A 327 -31.10 -9.77 -11.41
C ILE A 327 -30.03 -8.96 -12.15
N LEU A 328 -28.87 -9.57 -12.44
CA LEU A 328 -27.78 -8.90 -13.14
C LEU A 328 -28.20 -8.42 -14.55
N GLU A 329 -28.98 -9.21 -15.29
CA GLU A 329 -29.50 -8.82 -16.59
C GLU A 329 -30.39 -7.57 -16.50
N ASN A 330 -31.27 -7.51 -15.50
CA ASN A 330 -32.09 -6.32 -15.23
C ASN A 330 -31.25 -5.11 -14.80
N ILE A 331 -30.28 -5.31 -13.89
CA ILE A 331 -29.37 -4.24 -13.43
C ILE A 331 -28.59 -3.67 -14.62
N ILE A 332 -28.07 -4.52 -15.51
CA ILE A 332 -27.35 -4.06 -16.71
C ILE A 332 -28.26 -3.18 -17.58
N SER A 333 -29.51 -3.60 -17.80
CA SER A 333 -30.47 -2.80 -18.57
C SER A 333 -30.72 -1.44 -17.93
N ILE A 334 -30.95 -1.40 -16.62
CA ILE A 334 -31.17 -0.15 -15.87
C ILE A 334 -29.93 0.74 -15.95
N CYS A 335 -28.76 0.21 -15.60
CA CYS A 335 -27.51 0.98 -15.58
C CYS A 335 -27.15 1.55 -16.96
N LYS A 336 -27.40 0.82 -18.05
CA LYS A 336 -27.19 1.34 -19.41
C LYS A 336 -28.10 2.51 -19.74
N ASN A 337 -29.39 2.43 -19.36
CA ASN A 337 -30.34 3.52 -19.59
C ASN A 337 -29.94 4.81 -18.84
N TYR A 338 -29.35 4.68 -17.66
CA TYR A 338 -28.88 5.81 -16.83
C TYR A 338 -27.39 6.15 -17.01
N ASN A 339 -26.68 5.48 -17.93
CA ASN A 339 -25.24 5.62 -18.13
C ASN A 339 -24.42 5.49 -16.81
N ILE A 340 -24.66 4.41 -16.06
CA ILE A 340 -24.06 4.11 -14.76
C ILE A 340 -22.95 3.07 -14.95
N TRP A 341 -21.78 3.28 -14.32
CA TRP A 341 -20.70 2.28 -14.30
C TRP A 341 -21.14 1.00 -13.58
N ILE A 342 -20.89 -0.15 -14.19
CA ILE A 342 -21.30 -1.45 -13.63
C ILE A 342 -20.08 -2.20 -13.10
N ALA A 343 -20.07 -2.46 -11.79
CA ALA A 343 -19.03 -3.19 -11.09
C ALA A 343 -19.58 -4.49 -10.50
N ILE A 344 -18.99 -5.64 -10.84
CA ILE A 344 -19.47 -6.96 -10.38
C ILE A 344 -18.49 -7.58 -9.39
N ASN A 345 -18.94 -7.82 -8.17
CA ASN A 345 -18.20 -8.54 -7.15
C ASN A 345 -18.54 -10.04 -7.19
N LEU A 346 -17.54 -10.86 -7.53
CA LEU A 346 -17.65 -12.32 -7.66
C LEU A 346 -17.14 -13.08 -6.41
N SER A 347 -16.69 -12.37 -5.37
CA SER A 347 -15.97 -12.96 -4.22
C SER A 347 -16.75 -14.04 -3.47
N ASN A 348 -18.09 -13.99 -3.48
CA ASN A 348 -18.94 -15.01 -2.84
C ASN A 348 -19.12 -16.28 -3.70
N PHE A 349 -18.68 -16.25 -4.96
CA PHE A 349 -18.91 -17.28 -5.96
C PHE A 349 -17.63 -17.77 -6.66
N THR A 350 -16.44 -17.23 -6.29
CA THR A 350 -15.14 -17.54 -6.91
C THR A 350 -14.89 -19.04 -7.08
N GLY A 351 -15.10 -19.83 -6.04
CA GLY A 351 -14.83 -21.27 -6.10
C GLY A 351 -15.82 -22.03 -6.97
N GLU A 352 -17.08 -21.61 -7.05
CA GLU A 352 -18.04 -22.20 -7.99
C GLU A 352 -17.68 -21.90 -9.45
N LEU A 353 -17.16 -20.71 -9.73
CA LEU A 353 -16.64 -20.34 -11.05
C LEU A 353 -15.42 -21.17 -11.45
N LEU A 354 -14.59 -21.55 -10.47
CA LEU A 354 -13.47 -22.46 -10.72
C LEU A 354 -13.99 -23.86 -11.12
N LEU A 355 -15.07 -24.34 -10.52
CA LEU A 355 -15.62 -25.68 -10.78
C LEU A 355 -16.42 -25.77 -12.08
N LYS A 356 -17.25 -24.76 -12.39
CA LYS A 356 -18.22 -24.78 -13.48
C LYS A 356 -18.13 -23.50 -14.30
N LYS A 357 -18.27 -23.64 -15.63
CA LYS A 357 -18.32 -22.51 -16.55
C LYS A 357 -19.77 -22.06 -16.75
N TYR A 358 -20.07 -20.82 -16.41
CA TYR A 358 -21.40 -20.23 -16.58
C TYR A 358 -21.44 -19.33 -17.82
N ASN A 359 -21.96 -19.84 -18.94
CA ASN A 359 -21.99 -19.11 -20.21
C ASN A 359 -22.91 -17.87 -20.17
N LYS A 360 -24.06 -17.94 -19.49
CA LYS A 360 -24.94 -16.78 -19.28
C LYS A 360 -24.19 -15.67 -18.51
N LEU A 361 -23.53 -16.01 -17.40
CA LEU A 361 -22.68 -15.06 -16.66
C LEU A 361 -21.63 -14.42 -17.56
N LYS A 362 -20.87 -15.23 -18.30
CA LYS A 362 -19.84 -14.73 -19.22
C LYS A 362 -20.41 -13.76 -20.26
N LYS A 363 -21.61 -14.00 -20.78
CA LYS A 363 -22.29 -13.09 -21.71
C LYS A 363 -22.60 -11.76 -21.02
N LEU A 364 -23.21 -11.80 -19.83
CA LEU A 364 -23.55 -10.60 -19.06
C LEU A 364 -22.33 -9.79 -18.64
N LEU A 365 -21.25 -10.46 -18.20
CA LEU A 365 -19.99 -9.80 -17.82
C LEU A 365 -19.33 -9.04 -18.98
N LYS A 366 -19.63 -9.32 -20.25
CA LYS A 366 -19.12 -8.48 -21.35
C LYS A 366 -19.71 -7.07 -21.34
N GLU A 367 -20.86 -6.90 -20.71
CA GLU A 367 -21.60 -5.64 -20.69
C GLU A 367 -21.25 -4.75 -19.49
N VAL A 368 -20.37 -5.20 -18.59
CA VAL A 368 -19.98 -4.45 -17.38
C VAL A 368 -18.62 -3.77 -17.54
N ASP A 369 -18.30 -2.84 -16.65
CA ASP A 369 -17.07 -2.04 -16.72
C ASP A 369 -15.93 -2.61 -15.87
N SER A 370 -16.25 -3.17 -14.69
CA SER A 370 -15.26 -3.75 -13.80
C SER A 370 -15.74 -5.02 -13.11
N ILE A 371 -14.81 -5.93 -12.82
CA ILE A 371 -15.05 -7.19 -12.13
C ILE A 371 -14.05 -7.30 -10.97
N LEU A 372 -14.54 -7.64 -9.79
CA LEU A 372 -13.76 -7.74 -8.57
C LEU A 372 -13.89 -9.15 -8.00
N CYS A 373 -12.80 -9.72 -7.50
CA CYS A 373 -12.80 -11.08 -6.98
C CYS A 373 -11.75 -11.27 -5.90
N ASP A 374 -12.19 -11.62 -4.69
CA ASP A 374 -11.32 -12.26 -3.70
C ASP A 374 -10.98 -13.67 -4.17
N ILE A 375 -9.68 -13.95 -4.22
CA ILE A 375 -9.14 -15.23 -4.69
C ILE A 375 -8.33 -15.96 -3.61
N GLN A 376 -8.16 -15.37 -2.43
CA GLN A 376 -7.22 -15.86 -1.41
C GLN A 376 -7.48 -17.32 -1.05
N ASN A 377 -8.73 -17.67 -0.73
CA ASN A 377 -9.09 -19.02 -0.27
C ASN A 377 -9.12 -20.05 -1.40
N VAL A 378 -9.38 -19.61 -2.63
CA VAL A 378 -9.53 -20.49 -3.80
C VAL A 378 -8.17 -20.76 -4.46
N PHE A 379 -7.28 -19.78 -4.44
CA PHE A 379 -5.93 -19.85 -5.02
C PHE A 379 -4.83 -19.91 -3.96
N LEU A 380 -5.18 -20.11 -2.68
CA LEU A 380 -4.28 -20.45 -1.57
C LEU A 380 -3.07 -19.52 -1.38
N THR A 381 -3.30 -18.21 -1.44
CA THR A 381 -2.24 -17.20 -1.48
C THR A 381 -1.60 -16.86 -0.13
N ASN A 382 -1.95 -17.54 0.97
CA ASN A 382 -1.57 -17.28 2.38
C ASN A 382 -1.94 -15.89 2.92
N GLU A 383 -1.61 -14.82 2.21
CA GLU A 383 -1.98 -13.43 2.46
C GLU A 383 -3.25 -13.03 1.66
N PRO A 384 -3.91 -11.93 2.08
CA PRO A 384 -5.01 -11.34 1.31
C PRO A 384 -4.57 -11.05 -0.12
N CYS A 385 -5.41 -11.46 -1.06
CA CYS A 385 -5.17 -11.28 -2.48
C CYS A 385 -6.51 -11.20 -3.21
N THR A 386 -6.74 -10.06 -3.84
CA THR A 386 -7.92 -9.78 -4.65
C THR A 386 -7.50 -9.41 -6.06
N VAL A 387 -8.40 -9.56 -7.02
CA VAL A 387 -8.17 -9.14 -8.42
C VAL A 387 -9.23 -8.13 -8.80
N LEU A 388 -8.80 -7.05 -9.46
CA LEU A 388 -9.66 -6.13 -10.18
C LEU A 388 -9.38 -6.27 -11.67
N TRP A 389 -10.42 -6.52 -12.46
CA TRP A 389 -10.39 -6.38 -13.90
C TRP A 389 -11.18 -5.15 -14.33
N LEU A 390 -10.54 -4.28 -15.11
CA LEU A 390 -11.15 -3.16 -15.81
C LEU A 390 -11.30 -3.53 -17.28
N LYS A 391 -12.47 -3.26 -17.85
CA LYS A 391 -12.73 -3.49 -19.28
C LYS A 391 -11.89 -2.56 -20.17
N ASN A 392 -11.54 -1.39 -19.66
CA ASN A 392 -10.70 -0.39 -20.33
C ASN A 392 -9.65 0.14 -19.34
N TYR A 393 -8.38 -0.15 -19.60
CA TYR A 393 -7.24 0.31 -18.80
C TYR A 393 -7.10 1.82 -18.73
N LYS A 394 -7.41 2.53 -19.83
CA LYS A 394 -7.27 3.99 -19.91
C LYS A 394 -8.06 4.70 -18.81
N GLU A 395 -9.16 4.10 -18.36
CA GLU A 395 -9.93 4.61 -17.23
C GLU A 395 -9.07 4.74 -15.98
N ALA A 396 -8.25 3.74 -15.62
CA ALA A 396 -7.37 3.87 -14.45
C ALA A 396 -6.13 4.73 -14.74
N GLU A 397 -5.53 4.58 -15.92
CA GLU A 397 -4.35 5.34 -16.33
C GLU A 397 -4.59 6.86 -16.31
N GLU A 398 -5.69 7.33 -16.90
CA GLU A 398 -5.99 8.75 -16.98
C GLU A 398 -6.34 9.40 -15.63
N ASN A 399 -6.67 8.57 -14.64
CA ASN A 399 -6.95 8.95 -13.25
C ASN A 399 -5.67 8.98 -12.39
N LEU A 400 -4.79 7.98 -12.56
CA LEU A 400 -3.70 7.71 -11.62
C LEU A 400 -2.30 7.97 -12.21
N SER A 401 -2.19 8.31 -13.49
CA SER A 401 -0.92 8.69 -14.12
C SER A 401 -0.51 10.10 -13.71
N ILE A 402 0.15 10.20 -12.56
CA ILE A 402 0.98 11.37 -12.20
C ILE A 402 2.42 10.93 -12.50
N THR A 403 2.98 11.40 -13.61
CA THR A 403 4.24 10.86 -14.15
C THR A 403 5.36 11.92 -14.15
N PRO A 404 6.07 12.08 -13.02
CA PRO A 404 7.32 12.83 -12.98
C PRO A 404 8.38 12.15 -13.86
N THR A 405 9.41 12.90 -14.24
CA THR A 405 10.44 12.45 -15.19
C THR A 405 11.07 11.11 -14.82
N TYR A 406 11.44 10.90 -13.55
CA TYR A 406 12.06 9.65 -13.08
C TYR A 406 11.17 8.40 -13.18
N LEU A 407 9.87 8.53 -13.45
CA LEU A 407 8.95 7.40 -13.67
C LEU A 407 8.61 7.20 -15.15
N ARG A 408 9.18 7.99 -16.07
CA ARG A 408 9.00 7.83 -17.51
C ARG A 408 9.86 6.69 -18.05
N HIS A 409 9.38 6.04 -19.10
CA HIS A 409 10.15 5.07 -19.86
C HIS A 409 9.65 5.00 -21.31
N SER A 410 10.50 4.57 -22.23
CA SER A 410 10.23 4.54 -23.68
C SER A 410 9.09 3.59 -24.07
N ASN A 411 8.79 2.60 -23.25
CA ASN A 411 7.75 1.60 -23.50
C ASN A 411 6.36 1.96 -22.93
N GLN A 412 6.10 3.21 -22.55
CA GLN A 412 4.79 3.62 -22.04
C GLN A 412 3.68 3.34 -23.06
N GLY A 413 2.53 2.86 -22.58
CA GLY A 413 1.38 2.50 -23.41
C GLY A 413 1.49 1.15 -24.15
N MET A 414 2.69 0.58 -24.29
CA MET A 414 2.87 -0.79 -24.83
C MET A 414 2.46 -1.85 -23.83
N ILE A 415 2.60 -1.55 -22.54
CA ILE A 415 2.22 -2.39 -21.41
C ILE A 415 1.83 -1.51 -20.23
N ALA A 416 0.90 -1.99 -19.40
CA ALA A 416 0.43 -1.27 -18.24
C ALA A 416 1.49 -1.17 -17.14
N ASP A 417 1.62 0.01 -16.55
CA ASP A 417 2.34 0.20 -15.30
C ASP A 417 1.44 -0.15 -14.12
N LEU A 418 1.93 -0.96 -13.19
CA LEU A 418 1.16 -1.35 -11.99
C LEU A 418 0.76 -0.16 -11.11
N ARG A 419 1.54 0.93 -11.12
CA ARG A 419 1.24 2.17 -10.37
C ARG A 419 -0.04 2.88 -10.85
N HIS A 420 -0.45 2.65 -12.09
CA HIS A 420 -1.68 3.23 -12.67
C HIS A 420 -2.94 2.45 -12.29
N ILE A 421 -2.80 1.27 -11.70
CA ILE A 421 -3.89 0.37 -11.30
C ILE A 421 -3.79 -0.02 -9.82
N SER A 422 -3.26 0.88 -8.98
CA SER A 422 -3.13 0.69 -7.54
C SER A 422 -3.04 2.03 -6.82
N PHE A 423 -3.31 2.07 -5.50
CA PHE A 423 -3.12 3.29 -4.69
C PHE A 423 -1.65 3.54 -4.40
N GLY A 424 -0.97 2.50 -3.90
CA GLY A 424 0.47 2.50 -3.70
C GLY A 424 1.22 2.74 -5.01
N PHE A 425 2.39 3.38 -4.92
CA PHE A 425 3.28 3.46 -6.08
C PHE A 425 3.93 2.11 -6.37
N SER A 426 4.51 1.48 -5.35
CA SER A 426 5.12 0.15 -5.46
C SER A 426 4.20 -0.94 -4.92
N LYS A 427 4.28 -2.10 -5.58
CA LYS A 427 3.60 -3.34 -5.22
C LYS A 427 4.61 -4.44 -5.00
N ARG A 428 4.22 -5.43 -4.22
CA ARG A 428 4.92 -6.70 -4.14
C ARG A 428 4.63 -7.56 -5.37
N PRO A 429 5.55 -8.45 -5.77
CA PRO A 429 5.42 -9.24 -6.99
C PRO A 429 4.45 -10.43 -6.87
N ARG A 430 3.18 -10.18 -6.48
CA ARG A 430 2.15 -11.20 -6.21
C ARG A 430 1.93 -12.17 -7.38
N GLY A 431 2.17 -11.72 -8.62
CA GLY A 431 2.13 -12.55 -9.81
C GLY A 431 3.04 -13.77 -9.74
N ILE A 432 4.27 -13.63 -9.22
CA ILE A 432 5.24 -14.73 -9.12
C ILE A 432 4.71 -15.81 -8.15
N ARG A 433 4.16 -15.39 -7.01
CA ARG A 433 3.49 -16.29 -6.07
C ARG A 433 2.33 -17.03 -6.69
N LEU A 434 1.44 -16.33 -7.38
CA LEU A 434 0.31 -17.00 -8.04
C LEU A 434 0.75 -17.93 -9.17
N TRP A 435 1.79 -17.56 -9.92
CA TRP A 435 2.38 -18.42 -10.94
C TRP A 435 2.88 -19.73 -10.34
N MET A 436 3.62 -19.68 -9.23
CA MET A 436 4.11 -20.88 -8.56
C MET A 436 2.99 -21.73 -7.99
N ILE A 437 1.97 -21.13 -7.35
CA ILE A 437 0.83 -21.89 -6.80
C ILE A 437 0.04 -22.59 -7.91
N ILE A 438 -0.34 -21.84 -8.96
CA ILE A 438 -1.14 -22.38 -10.06
C ILE A 438 -0.34 -23.43 -10.84
N SER A 439 0.96 -23.23 -11.04
CA SER A 439 1.81 -24.20 -11.72
C SER A 439 2.04 -25.46 -10.87
N THR A 440 2.16 -25.32 -9.56
CA THR A 440 2.38 -26.45 -8.65
C THR A 440 1.16 -27.35 -8.55
N PHE A 441 -0.04 -26.78 -8.42
CA PHE A 441 -1.26 -27.58 -8.23
C PHE A 441 -2.02 -27.84 -9.53
N GLY A 442 -1.86 -26.97 -10.54
CA GLY A 442 -2.73 -26.92 -11.71
C GLY A 442 -4.17 -26.53 -11.35
N ILE A 443 -4.95 -26.17 -12.36
CA ILE A 443 -6.36 -25.82 -12.17
C ILE A 443 -7.18 -27.01 -11.63
N ASN A 444 -6.86 -28.24 -12.03
CA ASN A 444 -7.53 -29.43 -11.52
C ASN A 444 -7.23 -29.63 -10.02
N GLY A 445 -5.99 -29.43 -9.57
CA GLY A 445 -5.64 -29.53 -8.16
C GLY A 445 -6.37 -28.51 -7.31
N LEU A 446 -6.41 -27.24 -7.74
CA LEU A 446 -7.16 -26.20 -7.05
C LEU A 446 -8.68 -26.52 -6.95
N LYS A 447 -9.28 -27.07 -8.02
CA LYS A 447 -10.67 -27.54 -8.00
C LYS A 447 -10.88 -28.66 -6.98
N TYR A 448 -9.96 -29.62 -6.90
CA TYR A 448 -10.04 -30.72 -5.95
C TYR A 448 -9.95 -30.22 -4.51
N ILE A 449 -8.97 -29.38 -4.21
CA ILE A 449 -8.79 -28.77 -2.87
C ILE A 449 -10.06 -27.99 -2.47
N TYR A 450 -10.62 -27.19 -3.38
CA TYR A 450 -11.86 -26.46 -3.11
C TYR A 450 -13.06 -27.39 -2.85
N LYS A 451 -13.24 -28.46 -3.65
CA LYS A 451 -14.30 -29.46 -3.43
C LYS A 451 -14.15 -30.18 -2.09
N TYR A 452 -12.93 -30.56 -1.73
CA TYR A 452 -12.64 -31.22 -0.46
C TYR A 452 -13.01 -30.31 0.72
N LYS A 453 -12.54 -29.06 0.71
CA LYS A 453 -12.79 -28.07 1.77
C LYS A 453 -14.27 -27.71 1.93
N TYR A 454 -14.97 -27.45 0.82
CA TYR A 454 -16.29 -26.80 0.87
C TYR A 454 -17.46 -27.67 0.40
N LYS A 455 -17.22 -28.81 -0.27
CA LYS A 455 -18.27 -29.73 -0.75
C LYS A 455 -18.24 -31.13 -0.13
N LYS A 456 -17.37 -31.39 0.86
CA LYS A 456 -17.28 -32.65 1.62
C LYS A 456 -17.17 -33.92 0.72
N ASN A 457 -16.34 -33.86 -0.32
CA ASN A 457 -16.09 -35.02 -1.20
C ASN A 457 -15.28 -36.13 -0.50
N SER A 458 -15.44 -37.38 -0.96
CA SER A 458 -14.66 -38.55 -0.53
C SER A 458 -13.18 -38.48 -0.94
N LEU A 459 -12.31 -39.10 -0.13
CA LEU A 459 -10.86 -39.21 -0.34
C LEU A 459 -10.55 -39.87 -1.70
N VAL A 460 -9.92 -39.13 -2.59
CA VAL A 460 -9.14 -39.63 -3.74
C VAL A 460 -7.78 -38.95 -3.62
N GLU A 461 -6.69 -39.64 -3.98
CA GLU A 461 -5.28 -39.19 -3.90
C GLU A 461 -5.15 -37.66 -3.78
N LEU A 462 -4.97 -37.19 -2.53
CA LEU A 462 -5.14 -35.79 -2.18
C LEU A 462 -3.84 -35.02 -2.47
N ILE A 463 -3.93 -33.94 -3.25
CA ILE A 463 -2.90 -32.90 -3.23
C ILE A 463 -2.99 -32.23 -1.86
N ASN A 464 -1.95 -32.38 -1.04
CA ASN A 464 -1.87 -31.73 0.26
C ASN A 464 -1.21 -30.35 0.12
N PRO A 465 -1.93 -29.22 0.33
CA PRO A 465 -1.31 -27.89 0.31
C PRO A 465 -0.28 -27.68 1.43
N LEU A 466 -0.29 -28.54 2.45
CA LEU A 466 0.59 -28.50 3.62
C LEU A 466 1.60 -29.64 3.61
N ASP A 467 1.87 -30.25 2.45
CA ASP A 467 2.83 -31.34 2.32
C ASP A 467 4.21 -30.92 2.84
N VAL A 468 4.66 -31.56 3.91
CA VAL A 468 5.89 -31.21 4.62
C VAL A 468 7.12 -31.66 3.83
N GLU A 469 7.04 -32.79 3.14
CA GLU A 469 8.16 -33.34 2.36
C GLU A 469 8.38 -32.49 1.12
N GLU A 470 7.30 -32.17 0.39
CA GLU A 470 7.36 -31.29 -0.78
C GLU A 470 7.76 -29.86 -0.39
N PHE A 471 7.28 -29.34 0.74
CA PHE A 471 7.76 -28.06 1.29
C PHE A 471 9.27 -28.09 1.53
N LYS A 472 9.76 -29.08 2.29
CA LYS A 472 11.18 -29.19 2.64
C LYS A 472 12.06 -29.26 1.39
N LYS A 473 11.68 -30.13 0.44
CA LYS A 473 12.38 -30.31 -0.84
C LYS A 473 12.44 -29.00 -1.63
N SER A 474 11.29 -28.37 -1.82
CA SER A 474 11.12 -27.14 -2.60
C SER A 474 11.84 -25.94 -1.97
N SER A 475 11.75 -25.79 -0.64
CA SER A 475 12.45 -24.73 0.09
C SER A 475 13.97 -24.90 0.01
N ILE A 476 14.50 -26.12 0.17
CA ILE A 476 15.95 -26.36 0.02
C ILE A 476 16.40 -25.98 -1.39
N ALA A 477 15.67 -26.37 -2.42
CA ALA A 477 15.99 -26.01 -3.80
C ALA A 477 15.96 -24.48 -4.01
N ALA A 478 14.94 -23.80 -3.45
CA ALA A 478 14.82 -22.35 -3.55
C ALA A 478 15.98 -21.61 -2.85
N PHE A 479 16.38 -22.03 -1.65
CA PHE A 479 17.51 -21.42 -0.94
C PHE A 479 18.84 -21.67 -1.65
N LYS A 480 19.07 -22.87 -2.19
CA LYS A 480 20.25 -23.16 -3.02
C LYS A 480 20.30 -22.25 -4.26
N PHE A 481 19.17 -22.05 -4.92
CA PHE A 481 19.06 -21.10 -6.02
C PHE A 481 19.36 -19.66 -5.57
N ILE A 482 18.80 -19.21 -4.45
CA ILE A 482 19.03 -17.84 -3.93
C ILE A 482 20.52 -17.60 -3.66
N ILE A 483 21.21 -18.56 -3.02
CA ILE A 483 22.65 -18.50 -2.75
C ILE A 483 23.42 -18.33 -4.06
N LYS A 484 23.16 -19.21 -5.04
CA LYS A 484 23.77 -19.15 -6.37
C LYS A 484 23.48 -17.81 -7.07
N TYR A 485 22.25 -17.30 -6.97
CA TYR A 485 21.86 -16.03 -7.57
C TYR A 485 22.64 -14.86 -6.97
N TRP A 486 22.72 -14.77 -5.64
CA TRP A 486 23.46 -13.71 -4.96
C TRP A 486 24.96 -13.75 -5.24
N GLU A 487 25.56 -14.94 -5.33
CA GLU A 487 26.98 -15.11 -5.64
C GLU A 487 27.34 -14.70 -7.06
N ASN A 488 26.41 -14.84 -8.02
CA ASN A 488 26.71 -14.67 -9.44
C ASN A 488 25.99 -13.47 -10.08
N ILE A 489 25.25 -12.67 -9.32
CA ILE A 489 24.42 -11.57 -9.87
C ILE A 489 25.26 -10.56 -10.67
N ASN A 490 26.46 -10.24 -10.19
CA ASN A 490 27.39 -9.28 -10.80
C ASN A 490 28.14 -9.83 -12.02
N ILE A 491 28.17 -11.16 -12.19
CA ILE A 491 28.86 -11.83 -13.31
C ILE A 491 27.87 -12.11 -14.44
N ASN A 492 26.68 -12.59 -14.10
CA ASN A 492 25.74 -13.16 -15.08
C ASN A 492 24.71 -12.17 -15.62
N TYR A 493 24.57 -10.99 -15.00
CA TYR A 493 23.50 -10.06 -15.32
C TYR A 493 23.99 -8.61 -15.41
N PHE A 494 23.33 -7.84 -16.26
CA PHE A 494 23.40 -6.38 -16.23
C PHE A 494 22.40 -5.83 -15.18
N PRO A 495 22.60 -4.61 -14.65
CA PRO A 495 21.67 -4.03 -13.68
C PRO A 495 20.25 -3.83 -14.24
N ASN A 496 20.10 -3.60 -15.56
CA ASN A 496 18.80 -3.45 -16.21
C ASN A 496 18.59 -4.41 -17.39
N SER A 497 17.33 -4.73 -17.66
CA SER A 497 16.92 -5.54 -18.82
C SER A 497 16.85 -4.69 -20.09
N ASN A 498 17.25 -5.28 -21.23
CA ASN A 498 16.96 -4.78 -22.57
C ASN A 498 15.90 -5.60 -23.30
N SER A 499 15.19 -6.48 -22.58
CA SER A 499 14.15 -7.31 -23.17
C SER A 499 12.98 -6.44 -23.63
N PRO A 500 12.36 -6.68 -24.80
CA PRO A 500 11.19 -5.95 -25.21
C PRO A 500 9.99 -6.24 -24.29
N PRO A 501 8.98 -5.36 -24.23
CA PRO A 501 7.71 -5.66 -23.56
C PRO A 501 7.07 -6.96 -24.06
N MET A 502 6.30 -7.62 -23.21
CA MET A 502 5.62 -8.89 -23.45
C MET A 502 6.57 -10.10 -23.60
N THR A 503 7.82 -9.99 -23.14
CA THR A 503 8.79 -11.10 -23.20
C THR A 503 8.36 -12.26 -22.30
N ILE A 504 7.92 -12.00 -21.07
CA ILE A 504 7.46 -13.03 -20.14
C ILE A 504 6.18 -13.69 -20.66
N PHE A 505 5.28 -12.92 -21.28
CA PHE A 505 4.09 -13.45 -21.96
C PHE A 505 4.42 -14.43 -23.10
N LYS A 506 5.59 -14.30 -23.72
CA LYS A 506 6.07 -15.20 -24.79
C LYS A 506 6.77 -16.44 -24.23
N ILE A 507 7.46 -16.31 -23.10
CA ILE A 507 8.18 -17.41 -22.45
C ILE A 507 7.20 -18.33 -21.72
N LEU A 508 6.30 -17.75 -20.93
CA LEU A 508 5.29 -18.49 -20.19
C LEU A 508 4.05 -18.76 -21.06
N THR A 509 3.28 -19.78 -20.69
CA THR A 509 2.06 -20.13 -21.43
C THR A 509 0.96 -19.09 -21.23
N SER A 510 0.21 -18.77 -22.29
CA SER A 510 -0.94 -17.84 -22.23
C SER A 510 -2.14 -18.36 -21.43
N LYS A 511 -2.12 -19.63 -21.00
CA LYS A 511 -3.16 -20.29 -20.22
C LYS A 511 -2.56 -21.03 -19.04
N PRO A 512 -3.30 -21.17 -17.92
CA PRO A 512 -2.82 -21.91 -16.78
C PRO A 512 -2.76 -23.41 -17.08
N PRO A 513 -1.80 -24.14 -16.49
CA PRO A 513 -1.71 -25.58 -16.63
C PRO A 513 -2.92 -26.28 -16.00
N LYS A 514 -3.42 -27.33 -16.67
CA LYS A 514 -4.55 -28.12 -16.16
C LYS A 514 -4.14 -28.95 -14.95
N ASN A 515 -2.98 -29.61 -15.02
CA ASN A 515 -2.42 -30.45 -13.98
C ASN A 515 -1.14 -29.79 -13.44
N GLY A 516 -0.87 -29.99 -12.17
CA GLY A 516 0.29 -29.44 -11.49
C GLY A 516 1.61 -30.13 -11.83
N THR A 517 2.71 -29.50 -11.44
CA THR A 517 4.08 -30.04 -11.51
C THR A 517 4.80 -29.78 -10.18
N PRO A 518 5.73 -30.65 -9.74
CA PRO A 518 6.52 -30.38 -8.54
C PRO A 518 7.17 -28.99 -8.57
N LEU A 519 7.09 -28.25 -7.47
CA LEU A 519 7.53 -26.84 -7.43
C LEU A 519 9.02 -26.69 -7.73
N GLU A 520 9.85 -27.63 -7.29
CA GLU A 520 11.29 -27.64 -7.58
C GLU A 520 11.59 -27.50 -9.09
N ASN A 521 10.74 -28.02 -9.96
CA ASN A 521 10.90 -27.95 -11.42
C ASN A 521 10.62 -26.54 -11.97
N LEU A 522 9.96 -25.68 -11.19
CA LEU A 522 9.68 -24.30 -11.55
C LEU A 522 10.87 -23.38 -11.26
N ILE A 523 11.80 -23.77 -10.38
CA ILE A 523 12.94 -22.93 -9.99
C ILE A 523 13.89 -22.67 -11.17
N PRO A 524 14.27 -23.67 -12.00
CA PRO A 524 15.06 -23.39 -13.21
C PRO A 524 14.34 -22.48 -14.20
N ILE A 525 13.01 -22.59 -14.32
CA ILE A 525 12.21 -21.69 -15.17
C ILE A 525 12.28 -20.26 -14.60
N TYR A 526 12.15 -20.12 -13.28
CA TYR A 526 12.28 -18.82 -12.62
C TYR A 526 13.66 -18.19 -12.85
N GLU A 527 14.73 -18.97 -12.79
CA GLU A 527 16.10 -18.54 -13.12
C GLU A 527 16.22 -18.01 -14.56
N GLU A 528 15.59 -18.68 -15.52
CA GLU A 528 15.55 -18.21 -16.92
C GLU A 528 14.77 -16.89 -17.06
N LEU A 529 13.63 -16.76 -16.36
CA LEU A 529 12.85 -15.52 -16.38
C LEU A 529 13.61 -14.31 -15.83
N LEU A 530 14.53 -14.52 -14.89
CA LEU A 530 15.33 -13.44 -14.29
C LEU A 530 16.25 -12.74 -15.30
N LYS A 531 16.62 -13.37 -16.42
CA LYS A 531 17.39 -12.71 -17.50
C LYS A 531 16.66 -11.52 -18.12
N HIS A 532 15.34 -11.43 -17.90
CA HIS A 532 14.47 -10.46 -18.55
C HIS A 532 13.99 -9.36 -17.59
N THR A 533 14.60 -9.20 -16.42
CA THR A 533 14.22 -8.17 -15.44
C THR A 533 15.35 -7.19 -15.12
N THR A 534 14.99 -6.09 -14.47
CA THR A 534 15.92 -5.18 -13.82
C THR A 534 16.33 -5.75 -12.46
N HIS A 535 17.62 -5.83 -12.20
CA HIS A 535 18.21 -6.48 -11.04
C HIS A 535 18.56 -5.45 -9.96
N TRP A 536 17.62 -5.21 -9.06
CA TRP A 536 17.73 -4.18 -8.00
C TRP A 536 18.86 -4.42 -7.00
N LEU A 537 19.31 -5.67 -6.86
CA LEU A 537 20.40 -6.07 -5.99
C LEU A 537 21.77 -6.04 -6.68
N HIS A 538 21.80 -5.76 -7.99
CA HIS A 538 23.06 -5.66 -8.72
C HIS A 538 23.89 -4.48 -8.16
N PRO A 539 25.20 -4.62 -7.89
CA PRO A 539 26.00 -3.55 -7.33
C PRO A 539 25.97 -2.24 -8.13
N ASN A 540 25.84 -2.34 -9.45
CA ASN A 540 25.73 -1.20 -10.37
C ASN A 540 24.29 -0.70 -10.61
N PHE A 541 23.30 -1.20 -9.84
CA PHE A 541 21.95 -0.63 -9.82
C PHE A 541 21.89 0.53 -8.83
N LEU A 542 21.81 1.75 -9.35
CA LEU A 542 21.93 3.02 -8.64
C LEU A 542 20.70 3.91 -8.83
N ALA A 543 19.63 3.34 -9.37
CA ALA A 543 18.38 4.01 -9.74
C ALA A 543 17.40 4.08 -8.56
N TYR A 544 16.52 5.09 -8.60
CA TYR A 544 15.48 5.32 -7.60
C TYR A 544 16.06 5.46 -6.17
N PHE A 545 15.46 4.78 -5.20
CA PHE A 545 16.10 4.41 -3.95
C PHE A 545 16.05 2.89 -3.89
N PRO A 546 17.18 2.18 -4.11
CA PRO A 546 17.20 0.73 -4.21
C PRO A 546 16.59 0.07 -2.98
N CYS A 547 16.02 -1.12 -3.10
CA CYS A 547 15.60 -1.93 -1.96
C CYS A 547 16.59 -3.07 -1.84
N HIS A 548 17.43 -3.06 -0.81
CA HIS A 548 18.39 -4.15 -0.62
C HIS A 548 17.76 -5.29 0.20
N THR A 549 18.38 -6.48 0.20
CA THR A 549 17.96 -7.60 1.05
C THR A 549 19.13 -8.20 1.83
N ASN A 550 18.81 -8.98 2.85
CA ASN A 550 19.78 -9.76 3.64
C ASN A 550 19.18 -11.10 4.04
N TYR A 551 20.04 -12.03 4.48
CA TYR A 551 19.61 -13.41 4.76
C TYR A 551 18.53 -13.49 5.86
N LEU A 552 18.63 -12.69 6.93
CA LEU A 552 17.62 -12.65 8.00
C LEU A 552 16.27 -12.11 7.52
N CYS A 553 16.26 -11.20 6.55
CA CYS A 553 15.02 -10.74 5.94
C CYS A 553 14.31 -11.86 5.18
N VAL A 554 15.05 -12.66 4.40
CA VAL A 554 14.51 -13.82 3.68
C VAL A 554 13.99 -14.86 4.68
N LEU A 555 14.74 -15.14 5.74
CA LEU A 555 14.37 -16.10 6.78
C LEU A 555 13.19 -15.63 7.64
N GLY A 556 13.07 -14.33 7.92
CA GLY A 556 11.92 -13.76 8.60
C GLY A 556 10.65 -13.78 7.75
N ASP A 557 10.79 -13.54 6.44
CA ASP A 557 9.67 -13.60 5.49
C ASP A 557 9.18 -15.03 5.24
N LEU A 558 10.03 -16.05 5.45
CA LEU A 558 9.61 -17.45 5.51
C LEU A 558 8.51 -17.65 6.57
N PHE A 559 8.73 -17.15 7.79
CA PHE A 559 7.73 -17.22 8.87
C PHE A 559 6.52 -16.34 8.60
N ALA A 560 6.74 -15.09 8.17
CA ALA A 560 5.64 -14.18 7.84
C ALA A 560 4.70 -14.80 6.78
N SER A 561 5.25 -15.48 5.77
CA SER A 561 4.46 -16.17 4.75
C SER A 561 3.74 -17.42 5.27
N ALA A 562 4.39 -18.21 6.12
CA ALA A 562 3.78 -19.39 6.74
C ALA A 562 2.57 -19.01 7.62
N PHE A 563 2.66 -17.89 8.31
CA PHE A 563 1.55 -17.35 9.11
C PHE A 563 0.52 -16.60 8.24
N GLY A 564 0.94 -15.96 7.16
CA GLY A 564 0.09 -15.14 6.30
C GLY A 564 -0.53 -13.99 7.11
N TYR A 565 -1.85 -13.80 6.99
CA TYR A 565 -2.60 -12.78 7.76
C TYR A 565 -2.90 -13.18 9.21
N ARG A 566 -2.67 -14.43 9.59
CA ARG A 566 -2.98 -14.93 10.93
C ARG A 566 -1.97 -14.36 11.93
N THR A 567 -2.43 -13.97 13.10
CA THR A 567 -1.59 -13.37 14.15
C THR A 567 -2.06 -13.83 15.53
N ASN A 568 -1.22 -13.69 16.55
CA ASN A 568 -1.57 -13.93 17.95
C ASN A 568 -1.02 -12.79 18.83
N ASP A 569 -1.33 -12.83 20.13
CA ASP A 569 -0.91 -11.77 21.06
C ASP A 569 0.61 -11.63 21.14
N GLU A 570 1.37 -12.73 21.01
CA GLU A 570 2.83 -12.70 20.99
C GLU A 570 3.39 -11.99 19.76
N LEU A 571 2.82 -12.20 18.56
CA LEU A 571 3.21 -11.47 17.36
C LEU A 571 2.82 -9.99 17.41
N ILE A 572 1.68 -9.67 18.00
CA ILE A 572 1.26 -8.29 18.26
C ILE A 572 2.24 -7.63 19.24
N ASN A 573 2.61 -8.31 20.33
CA ASN A 573 3.58 -7.81 21.31
C ASN A 573 4.98 -7.70 20.71
N LEU A 574 5.38 -8.63 19.84
CA LEU A 574 6.63 -8.57 19.08
C LEU A 574 6.65 -7.36 18.14
N GLU A 575 5.54 -7.05 17.46
CA GLU A 575 5.41 -5.81 16.69
C GLU A 575 5.63 -4.58 17.59
N TYR A 576 4.92 -4.47 18.71
CA TYR A 576 5.11 -3.36 19.65
C TYR A 576 6.55 -3.27 20.19
N GLU A 577 7.17 -4.40 20.52
CA GLU A 577 8.57 -4.49 20.95
C GLU A 577 9.51 -3.92 19.86
N THR A 578 9.36 -4.37 18.62
CA THR A 578 10.12 -3.89 17.46
C THR A 578 9.95 -2.39 17.24
N ILE A 579 8.72 -1.88 17.30
CA ILE A 579 8.41 -0.45 17.16
C ILE A 579 9.04 0.36 18.30
N GLN A 580 8.98 -0.13 19.54
CA GLN A 580 9.56 0.54 20.69
C GLN A 580 11.08 0.66 20.58
N TYR A 581 11.77 -0.39 20.13
CA TYR A 581 13.22 -0.33 19.92
C TYR A 581 13.58 0.64 18.79
N ILE A 582 12.89 0.59 17.64
CA ILE A 582 13.11 1.57 16.55
C ILE A 582 12.89 2.98 17.06
N GLY A 583 11.80 3.22 17.78
CA GLY A 583 11.45 4.50 18.38
C GLY A 583 12.56 5.07 19.27
N LYS A 584 13.11 4.25 20.17
CA LYS A 584 14.21 4.64 21.07
C LYS A 584 15.50 4.90 20.31
N GLU A 585 15.89 4.02 19.41
CA GLU A 585 17.17 4.09 18.69
C GLU A 585 17.20 5.22 17.66
N MET A 586 16.03 5.60 17.14
CA MET A 586 15.86 6.79 16.30
C MET A 586 15.68 8.08 17.12
N ASN A 587 15.65 8.01 18.46
CA ASN A 587 15.33 9.15 19.33
C ASN A 587 13.99 9.85 19.00
N LEU A 588 13.00 9.06 18.61
CA LEU A 588 11.65 9.56 18.31
C LEU A 588 10.90 9.89 19.61
N ASP A 589 10.08 10.94 19.56
CA ASP A 589 9.16 11.26 20.65
C ASP A 589 8.30 10.03 20.99
N LYS A 590 8.15 9.77 22.30
CA LYS A 590 7.37 8.66 22.86
C LYS A 590 5.95 8.62 22.29
N LYS A 591 5.37 9.77 21.91
CA LYS A 591 4.02 9.82 21.32
C LYS A 591 3.87 8.95 20.07
N PHE A 592 4.94 8.63 19.35
CA PHE A 592 4.86 7.84 18.11
C PHE A 592 4.95 6.32 18.29
N TRP A 593 5.56 5.85 19.38
CA TRP A 593 5.88 4.42 19.54
C TRP A 593 5.46 3.83 20.88
N LYS A 594 5.20 4.67 21.90
CA LYS A 594 4.73 4.19 23.20
C LYS A 594 3.30 3.67 23.04
N LYS A 595 3.08 2.41 23.40
CA LYS A 595 1.75 1.78 23.41
C LYS A 595 0.84 2.45 24.45
N GLU A 596 -0.37 2.78 24.03
CA GLU A 596 -1.41 3.31 24.91
C GLU A 596 -2.35 2.20 25.44
N ASN A 597 -3.18 2.50 26.43
CA ASN A 597 -4.14 1.53 26.99
C ASN A 597 -5.16 1.05 25.94
N ILE A 598 -5.66 1.98 25.12
CA ILE A 598 -6.50 1.70 23.95
C ILE A 598 -5.73 2.25 22.75
N ASP A 599 -5.19 1.35 21.92
CA ASP A 599 -4.30 1.70 20.83
C ASP A 599 -4.66 0.92 19.56
N TYR A 600 -5.32 1.61 18.63
CA TYR A 600 -5.70 1.06 17.32
C TYR A 600 -4.64 1.29 16.25
N ARG A 601 -3.51 1.93 16.59
CA ARG A 601 -2.46 2.20 15.61
C ARG A 601 -1.88 0.89 15.10
N LYS A 602 -1.52 0.92 13.82
CA LYS A 602 -0.73 -0.09 13.12
C LYS A 602 0.41 0.63 12.43
N TRP A 603 1.59 0.04 12.43
CA TRP A 603 2.78 0.71 11.91
C TRP A 603 3.15 0.25 10.51
N PHE A 604 2.93 -1.00 10.13
CA PHE A 604 3.43 -1.53 8.85
C PHE A 604 2.41 -1.43 7.70
N TYR A 605 2.85 -0.86 6.57
CA TYR A 605 2.06 -0.71 5.33
C TYR A 605 2.87 -1.10 4.10
N GLY A 606 2.21 -1.22 2.94
CA GLY A 606 2.85 -1.67 1.69
C GLY A 606 3.90 -0.71 1.15
N SER A 607 3.65 0.59 1.30
CA SER A 607 4.54 1.65 0.84
C SER A 607 4.30 2.95 1.63
N ALA A 608 5.28 3.85 1.67
CA ALA A 608 5.10 5.19 2.25
C ALA A 608 3.91 5.93 1.62
N SER A 609 3.66 5.74 0.31
CA SER A 609 2.52 6.37 -0.37
C SER A 609 1.17 5.93 0.18
N GLU A 610 1.05 4.67 0.62
CA GLU A 610 -0.17 4.20 1.31
C GLU A 610 -0.32 4.89 2.67
N GLY A 611 0.79 5.05 3.41
CA GLY A 611 0.81 5.76 4.69
C GLY A 611 0.45 7.24 4.55
N THR A 612 0.96 7.93 3.54
CA THR A 612 0.61 9.33 3.23
C THR A 612 -0.88 9.45 2.87
N TYR A 613 -1.40 8.55 2.03
CA TYR A 613 -2.84 8.53 1.71
C TYR A 613 -3.70 8.36 2.96
N LYS A 614 -3.33 7.43 3.84
CA LYS A 614 -4.00 7.26 5.13
C LYS A 614 -3.96 8.53 5.97
N SER A 615 -2.81 9.21 6.06
CA SER A 615 -2.68 10.47 6.81
C SER A 615 -3.62 11.57 6.28
N VAL A 616 -3.74 11.71 4.95
CA VAL A 616 -4.68 12.67 4.34
C VAL A 616 -6.13 12.34 4.70
N LEU A 617 -6.52 11.07 4.61
CA LEU A 617 -7.87 10.62 5.01
C LEU A 617 -8.13 10.89 6.50
N MET A 618 -7.18 10.57 7.37
CA MET A 618 -7.30 10.80 8.80
C MET A 618 -7.47 12.28 9.12
N ALA A 619 -6.69 13.16 8.49
CA ALA A 619 -6.80 14.59 8.68
C ALA A 619 -8.15 15.12 8.20
N ARG A 620 -8.61 14.67 7.02
CA ARG A 620 -9.92 15.05 6.47
C ARG A 620 -11.04 14.61 7.40
N GLU A 621 -11.06 13.35 7.84
CA GLU A 621 -12.09 12.85 8.76
C GLU A 621 -12.00 13.49 10.15
N TYR A 622 -10.81 13.90 10.58
CA TYR A 622 -10.63 14.68 11.81
C TYR A 622 -11.28 16.07 11.71
N VAL A 623 -11.14 16.74 10.57
CA VAL A 623 -11.86 18.00 10.28
C VAL A 623 -13.38 17.80 10.32
N ILE A 624 -13.89 16.72 9.71
CA ILE A 624 -15.32 16.37 9.72
C ILE A 624 -15.81 16.12 11.15
N LYS A 625 -15.03 15.40 11.98
CA LYS A 625 -15.36 15.20 13.39
C LYS A 625 -15.42 16.52 14.16
N LYS A 626 -14.45 17.43 13.95
CA LYS A 626 -14.48 18.79 14.54
C LYS A 626 -15.70 19.58 14.11
N PHE A 627 -16.03 19.57 12.82
CA PHE A 627 -17.20 20.25 12.28
C PHE A 627 -18.52 19.76 12.91
N LYS A 628 -18.70 18.43 12.99
CA LYS A 628 -19.88 17.84 13.63
C LYS A 628 -19.98 18.19 15.11
N ASN A 629 -18.85 18.25 15.82
CA ASN A 629 -18.81 18.68 17.22
C ASN A 629 -19.18 20.17 17.36
N LEU A 630 -18.65 21.05 16.51
CA LEU A 630 -19.03 22.47 16.48
C LEU A 630 -20.53 22.66 16.24
N TYR A 631 -21.11 21.91 15.30
CA TYR A 631 -22.55 21.95 15.06
C TYR A 631 -23.36 21.59 16.31
N LYS A 632 -23.01 20.50 16.99
CA LYS A 632 -23.64 20.10 18.26
C LYS A 632 -23.49 21.16 19.35
N LEU A 633 -22.32 21.80 19.45
CA LEU A 633 -22.11 22.90 20.39
C LEU A 633 -22.99 24.11 20.03
N ARG A 634 -23.13 24.43 18.73
CA ARG A 634 -24.01 25.50 18.25
C ARG A 634 -25.46 25.25 18.62
N GLU A 635 -25.98 24.05 18.37
CA GLU A 635 -27.37 23.69 18.70
C GLU A 635 -27.68 23.86 20.19
N ASN A 636 -26.67 23.67 21.05
CA ASN A 636 -26.79 23.85 22.49
C ASN A 636 -26.38 25.27 22.97
N ASN A 637 -26.07 26.21 22.07
CA ASN A 637 -25.53 27.54 22.38
C ASN A 637 -24.25 27.53 23.25
N LEU A 638 -23.40 26.51 23.07
CA LEU A 638 -22.17 26.28 23.86
C LEU A 638 -20.88 26.69 23.12
N ILE A 639 -20.96 27.38 21.98
CA ILE A 639 -19.77 27.85 21.27
C ILE A 639 -19.20 29.08 21.98
N ASP A 640 -18.03 28.92 22.60
CA ASP A 640 -17.16 30.04 22.98
C ASP A 640 -16.08 30.26 21.92
N LYS A 641 -16.22 31.32 21.12
CA LYS A 641 -15.27 31.69 20.05
C LYS A 641 -13.84 31.89 20.55
N LYS A 642 -13.64 32.21 21.84
CA LYS A 642 -12.30 32.43 22.40
C LYS A 642 -11.53 31.12 22.65
N LEU A 643 -12.23 29.99 22.73
CA LEU A 643 -11.63 28.68 22.97
C LEU A 643 -11.34 27.90 21.68
N LEU A 644 -11.84 28.39 20.54
CA LEU A 644 -11.70 27.72 19.25
C LEU A 644 -10.29 27.90 18.70
N ASP A 645 -9.75 26.81 18.15
CA ASP A 645 -8.53 26.91 17.35
C ASP A 645 -8.79 27.56 15.97
N ASN A 646 -7.72 27.83 15.23
CA ASN A 646 -7.81 28.50 13.93
C ASN A 646 -8.62 27.68 12.90
N LEU A 647 -8.52 26.35 12.92
CA LEU A 647 -9.28 25.47 12.05
C LEU A 647 -10.78 25.52 12.38
N GLU A 648 -11.13 25.48 13.66
CA GLU A 648 -12.52 25.59 14.12
C GLU A 648 -13.14 26.95 13.76
N ASN A 649 -12.36 28.03 13.85
CA ASN A 649 -12.78 29.35 13.38
C ASN A 649 -13.04 29.40 11.86
N ASP A 650 -12.26 28.66 11.07
CA ASP A 650 -12.52 28.52 9.63
C ASP A 650 -13.80 27.70 9.37
N LEU A 651 -14.02 26.63 10.14
CA LEU A 651 -15.16 25.73 10.00
C LEU A 651 -16.51 26.37 10.38
N ILE A 652 -16.54 27.25 11.39
CA ILE A 652 -17.78 27.86 11.88
C ILE A 652 -18.59 28.55 10.78
N LYS A 653 -17.90 29.15 9.80
CA LYS A 653 -18.51 29.91 8.69
C LYS A 653 -19.42 29.04 7.80
N TYR A 654 -19.27 27.72 7.86
CA TYR A 654 -19.96 26.75 7.00
C TYR A 654 -21.02 25.93 7.75
N LEU A 655 -21.26 26.21 9.04
CA LEU A 655 -22.26 25.45 9.82
C LEU A 655 -23.69 25.62 9.29
N ASP A 656 -24.00 26.76 8.65
CA ASP A 656 -25.30 27.04 8.05
C ASP A 656 -25.50 26.36 6.68
N ASP A 657 -24.40 26.00 6.01
CA ASP A 657 -24.43 25.33 4.71
C ASP A 657 -24.66 23.81 4.81
N TRP A 658 -24.65 23.26 6.03
CA TRP A 658 -24.73 21.81 6.22
C TRP A 658 -26.17 21.28 6.13
N ASP A 659 -26.48 20.65 5.00
CA ASP A 659 -27.66 19.81 4.84
C ASP A 659 -27.45 18.46 5.55
N ILE A 660 -27.83 18.39 6.83
CA ILE A 660 -27.67 17.19 7.66
C ILE A 660 -28.51 16.00 7.14
N ILE A 661 -29.60 16.26 6.42
CA ILE A 661 -30.53 15.23 5.95
C ILE A 661 -29.94 14.53 4.72
N ASN A 662 -29.50 15.30 3.72
CA ASN A 662 -29.01 14.75 2.46
C ASN A 662 -27.49 14.55 2.40
N ASP A 663 -26.73 15.21 3.28
CA ASP A 663 -25.27 15.15 3.31
C ASP A 663 -24.74 14.92 4.75
N PHE A 664 -25.23 13.87 5.40
CA PHE A 664 -24.83 13.50 6.77
C PHE A 664 -23.31 13.37 6.98
N ASN A 665 -22.54 12.99 5.95
CA ASN A 665 -21.08 12.84 6.02
C ASN A 665 -20.30 14.12 5.67
N CYS A 666 -21.01 15.24 5.44
CA CYS A 666 -20.45 16.56 5.16
C CYS A 666 -19.54 16.59 3.93
N TYR A 667 -19.89 15.86 2.86
CA TYR A 667 -19.13 15.87 1.60
C TYR A 667 -19.04 17.26 0.97
N PHE A 668 -20.00 18.16 1.25
CA PHE A 668 -19.95 19.55 0.82
C PHE A 668 -18.70 20.28 1.32
N LEU A 669 -18.16 19.92 2.49
CA LEU A 669 -16.96 20.55 3.04
C LEU A 669 -15.73 20.28 2.20
N TYR A 670 -15.67 19.15 1.49
CA TYR A 670 -14.50 18.76 0.68
C TYR A 670 -14.21 19.79 -0.41
N ASN A 671 -15.21 20.58 -0.81
CA ASN A 671 -15.08 21.70 -1.73
C ASN A 671 -14.17 22.81 -1.20
N TYR A 672 -14.09 22.97 0.11
CA TYR A 672 -13.35 24.04 0.76
C TYR A 672 -12.02 23.54 1.34
N LEU A 673 -11.83 22.22 1.49
CA LEU A 673 -10.59 21.67 2.05
C LEU A 673 -9.41 21.80 1.07
N ILE A 674 -8.31 22.39 1.53
CA ILE A 674 -7.05 22.47 0.78
C ILE A 674 -5.87 21.95 1.61
N ALA A 675 -5.09 21.06 1.00
CA ALA A 675 -3.85 20.52 1.54
C ALA A 675 -2.64 21.25 0.96
N TYR A 676 -1.59 21.44 1.76
CA TYR A 676 -0.33 22.02 1.34
C TYR A 676 0.74 20.95 1.18
N THR A 677 1.62 21.16 0.23
CA THR A 677 2.82 20.35 0.06
C THR A 677 3.91 21.18 -0.59
N SER A 678 5.16 20.85 -0.35
CA SER A 678 6.27 21.37 -1.15
C SER A 678 6.21 20.91 -2.61
N GLU A 679 6.70 21.71 -3.54
CA GLU A 679 6.77 21.35 -4.97
C GLU A 679 7.69 20.14 -5.23
N GLN A 680 8.71 19.94 -4.38
CA GLN A 680 9.58 18.75 -4.43
C GLN A 680 8.95 17.48 -3.81
N ALA A 681 7.73 17.56 -3.30
CA ALA A 681 7.08 16.40 -2.71
C ALA A 681 6.93 15.27 -3.73
N HIS A 682 6.96 14.04 -3.22
CA HIS A 682 6.76 12.87 -4.08
C HIS A 682 5.34 12.89 -4.67
N SER A 683 5.20 12.43 -5.91
CA SER A 683 3.93 12.37 -6.65
C SER A 683 2.82 11.59 -5.92
N SER A 684 3.16 10.78 -4.92
CA SER A 684 2.20 10.15 -4.02
C SER A 684 1.39 11.12 -3.17
N VAL A 685 1.90 12.31 -2.86
CA VAL A 685 1.14 13.31 -2.09
C VAL A 685 -0.03 13.83 -2.92
N GLU A 686 0.22 14.17 -4.19
CA GLU A 686 -0.85 14.55 -5.12
C GLU A 686 -1.86 13.42 -5.32
N LYS A 687 -1.36 12.20 -5.54
CA LYS A 687 -2.22 11.02 -5.67
C LYS A 687 -3.07 10.81 -4.42
N ALA A 688 -2.51 10.96 -3.23
CA ALA A 688 -3.22 10.86 -1.96
C ALA A 688 -4.33 11.90 -1.84
N CYS A 689 -4.06 13.18 -2.16
CA CYS A 689 -5.05 14.24 -2.13
C CYS A 689 -6.17 14.03 -3.17
N LEU A 690 -5.82 13.57 -4.38
CA LEU A 690 -6.76 13.22 -5.43
C LEU A 690 -7.70 12.08 -4.98
N LEU A 691 -7.14 11.01 -4.43
CA LEU A 691 -7.90 9.86 -3.91
C LEU A 691 -8.75 10.22 -2.68
N ALA A 692 -8.28 11.18 -1.87
CA ALA A 692 -9.01 11.69 -0.72
C ALA A 692 -10.03 12.78 -1.09
N ASN A 693 -10.19 13.12 -2.37
CA ASN A 693 -11.09 14.16 -2.86
C ASN A 693 -10.90 15.53 -2.17
N VAL A 694 -9.65 15.96 -2.02
CA VAL A 694 -9.30 17.28 -1.45
C VAL A 694 -8.43 18.05 -2.43
N ARG A 695 -8.50 19.38 -2.38
CA ARG A 695 -7.64 20.24 -3.22
C ARG A 695 -6.23 20.27 -2.66
N ILE A 696 -5.26 20.59 -3.51
CA ILE A 696 -3.85 20.71 -3.10
C ILE A 696 -3.25 22.02 -3.60
N ARG A 697 -2.31 22.59 -2.83
CA ARG A 697 -1.42 23.67 -3.26
C ARG A 697 0.02 23.19 -3.10
N LYS A 698 0.77 23.24 -4.20
CA LYS A 698 2.22 23.03 -4.20
C LYS A 698 2.90 24.36 -3.91
N LEU A 699 3.59 24.45 -2.78
CA LEU A 699 4.37 25.59 -2.38
C LEU A 699 5.71 25.57 -3.14
N PRO A 700 6.04 26.64 -3.89
CA PRO A 700 7.30 26.77 -4.61
C PRO A 700 8.51 26.61 -3.69
N ILE A 701 9.60 26.15 -4.28
CA ILE A 701 10.87 25.93 -3.59
C ILE A 701 11.98 26.82 -4.14
N TYR A 702 12.93 27.17 -3.28
CA TYR A 702 14.17 27.85 -3.66
C TYR A 702 15.37 27.04 -3.22
N TYR A 703 16.51 27.28 -3.89
CA TYR A 703 17.78 26.73 -3.46
C TYR A 703 18.31 27.52 -2.26
N ASP A 704 18.35 26.90 -1.10
CA ASP A 704 18.90 27.50 0.11
C ASP A 704 20.41 27.25 0.17
N TYR A 705 21.19 28.34 0.16
CA TYR A 705 22.66 28.27 0.14
C TYR A 705 23.27 27.76 1.46
N ASN A 706 22.54 27.81 2.58
CA ASN A 706 22.98 27.24 3.84
C ASN A 706 22.74 25.71 3.86
N LEU A 707 21.60 25.27 3.33
CA LEU A 707 21.28 23.84 3.21
C LEU A 707 21.99 23.17 2.02
N LEU A 708 22.42 23.97 1.03
CA LEU A 708 22.92 23.53 -0.27
C LEU A 708 21.94 22.56 -0.95
N ASN A 709 20.64 22.84 -0.79
CA ASN A 709 19.53 22.05 -1.30
C ASN A 709 18.25 22.90 -1.36
N PHE A 710 17.14 22.30 -1.81
CA PHE A 710 15.86 22.97 -1.98
C PHE A 710 14.95 22.85 -0.76
N THR A 711 14.24 23.93 -0.44
CA THR A 711 13.19 24.01 0.60
C THR A 711 12.12 25.02 0.21
N ILE A 712 10.96 24.98 0.86
CA ILE A 712 9.88 25.96 0.69
C ILE A 712 10.36 27.38 1.00
N TYR A 713 9.92 28.39 0.24
CA TYR A 713 10.20 29.80 0.53
C TYR A 713 9.81 30.21 1.96
N ASN A 714 10.63 31.08 2.57
CA ASN A 714 10.28 31.75 3.83
C ASN A 714 8.93 32.48 3.70
N ASP A 715 8.09 32.37 4.73
CA ASP A 715 6.71 32.84 4.79
C ASP A 715 5.74 32.22 3.76
N GLY A 716 6.18 31.21 3.00
CA GLY A 716 5.36 30.61 1.93
C GLY A 716 4.06 29.99 2.46
N ILE A 717 4.11 29.39 3.66
CA ILE A 717 2.95 28.81 4.33
C ILE A 717 2.01 29.92 4.80
N GLU A 718 2.52 30.94 5.48
CA GLU A 718 1.74 32.06 6.01
C GLU A 718 1.02 32.82 4.89
N LYS A 719 1.71 33.09 3.78
CA LYS A 719 1.11 33.73 2.61
C LYS A 719 0.05 32.85 1.95
N ALA A 720 0.28 31.54 1.87
CA ALA A 720 -0.72 30.61 1.35
C ALA A 720 -1.97 30.57 2.23
N LEU A 721 -1.81 30.49 3.56
CA LEU A 721 -2.90 30.52 4.53
C LEU A 721 -3.76 31.78 4.39
N LEU A 722 -3.12 32.95 4.30
CA LEU A 722 -3.80 34.24 4.13
C LEU A 722 -4.67 34.25 2.86
N ILE A 723 -4.09 33.82 1.73
CA ILE A 723 -4.75 33.87 0.42
C ILE A 723 -5.87 32.84 0.31
N ASP A 724 -5.64 31.62 0.79
CA ASP A 724 -6.63 30.54 0.72
C ASP A 724 -7.82 30.84 1.63
N ARG A 725 -7.60 31.29 2.86
CA ARG A 725 -8.70 31.72 3.74
C ARG A 725 -9.49 32.88 3.16
N LYS A 726 -8.81 33.87 2.55
CA LYS A 726 -9.47 34.98 1.85
C LYS A 726 -10.38 34.48 0.71
N ASN A 727 -10.00 33.38 0.07
CA ASN A 727 -10.77 32.74 -1.00
C ASN A 727 -11.82 31.73 -0.49
N GLY A 728 -12.06 31.65 0.82
CA GLY A 728 -13.02 30.71 1.41
C GLY A 728 -12.56 29.25 1.34
N MET A 729 -11.25 29.01 1.30
CA MET A 729 -10.67 27.69 1.48
C MET A 729 -10.30 27.47 2.96
N ILE A 730 -10.26 26.21 3.37
CA ILE A 730 -9.96 25.73 4.72
C ILE A 730 -8.67 24.90 4.63
N PRO A 731 -7.51 25.50 4.94
CA PRO A 731 -6.26 24.77 5.05
C PRO A 731 -6.34 23.77 6.21
N PHE A 732 -6.04 22.49 5.96
CA PHE A 732 -6.22 21.44 6.99
C PHE A 732 -5.08 20.43 7.09
N PHE A 733 -4.19 20.37 6.11
CA PHE A 733 -3.13 19.37 6.03
C PHE A 733 -1.90 19.97 5.37
N ILE A 734 -0.71 19.61 5.86
CA ILE A 734 0.55 19.92 5.19
C ILE A 734 1.46 18.69 5.13
N THR A 735 2.08 18.46 3.97
CA THR A 735 3.18 17.51 3.84
C THR A 735 4.51 18.24 3.81
N LEU A 736 5.42 17.85 4.70
CA LEU A 736 6.81 18.28 4.74
C LEU A 736 7.72 17.13 4.28
N PRO A 737 8.19 17.13 3.02
CA PRO A 737 9.25 16.26 2.57
C PRO A 737 10.52 16.35 3.42
N ILE A 738 10.99 15.22 3.93
CA ILE A 738 12.28 15.07 4.60
C ILE A 738 13.08 14.04 3.80
N GLY A 739 13.92 14.52 2.90
CA GLY A 739 14.58 13.67 1.91
C GLY A 739 13.71 13.48 0.68
N SER A 740 13.38 14.60 0.03
CA SER A 740 12.61 14.61 -1.21
C SER A 740 13.21 13.68 -2.25
N THR A 741 12.36 13.11 -3.12
CA THR A 741 12.85 12.13 -4.08
C THR A 741 13.83 12.77 -5.06
N SER A 742 13.59 14.00 -5.52
CA SER A 742 14.41 14.64 -6.55
C SER A 742 15.84 14.93 -6.08
N THR A 743 16.00 15.58 -4.92
CA THR A 743 17.30 16.14 -4.48
C THR A 743 17.67 15.77 -3.06
N CYS A 744 16.88 14.95 -2.37
CA CYS A 744 16.98 14.74 -0.93
C CYS A 744 16.77 16.05 -0.13
N GLY A 745 16.03 17.01 -0.69
CA GLY A 745 15.69 18.26 -0.01
C GLY A 745 14.85 18.05 1.25
N ILE A 746 14.95 18.96 2.19
CA ILE A 746 14.37 18.85 3.53
C ILE A 746 13.60 20.12 3.84
N ASP A 747 12.28 19.98 3.98
CA ASP A 747 11.43 21.01 4.55
C ASP A 747 11.44 20.85 6.08
N SER A 748 12.22 21.69 6.75
CA SER A 748 12.54 21.55 8.19
C SER A 748 11.29 21.57 9.09
N PRO A 749 11.00 20.49 9.85
CA PRO A 749 9.90 20.51 10.82
C PRO A 749 10.10 21.53 11.93
N GLU A 750 11.35 21.88 12.28
CA GLU A 750 11.66 22.92 13.27
C GLU A 750 11.07 24.27 12.87
N ILE A 751 11.09 24.57 11.58
CA ILE A 751 10.61 25.84 11.01
C ILE A 751 9.12 25.75 10.71
N TYR A 752 8.70 24.76 9.93
CA TYR A 752 7.37 24.77 9.32
C TYR A 752 6.28 24.09 10.16
N ALA A 753 6.63 23.12 11.03
CA ALA A 753 5.63 22.40 11.82
C ALA A 753 4.96 23.26 12.90
N PRO A 754 5.66 24.13 13.68
CA PRO A 754 5.03 24.97 14.69
C PRO A 754 3.97 25.92 14.10
N ILE A 755 4.31 26.61 13.00
CA ILE A 755 3.41 27.53 12.31
C ILE A 755 2.20 26.77 11.79
N SER A 756 2.41 25.65 11.09
CA SER A 756 1.32 24.83 10.56
C SER A 756 0.40 24.32 11.67
N LYS A 757 0.97 23.87 12.79
CA LYS A 757 0.21 23.33 13.91
C LYS A 757 -0.60 24.40 14.64
N LYS A 758 -0.03 25.59 14.83
CA LYS A 758 -0.73 26.77 15.37
C LYS A 758 -1.97 27.10 14.53
N GLU A 759 -1.88 26.90 13.22
CA GLU A 759 -2.95 27.20 12.26
C GLU A 759 -3.97 26.07 12.12
N GLY A 760 -3.83 24.99 12.91
CA GLY A 760 -4.77 23.87 12.97
C GLY A 760 -4.55 22.79 11.90
N LEU A 761 -3.47 22.88 11.12
CA LEU A 761 -3.16 21.89 10.09
C LEU A 761 -2.66 20.59 10.72
N TRP A 762 -3.05 19.48 10.13
CA TRP A 762 -2.39 18.19 10.36
C TRP A 762 -1.01 18.22 9.71
N VAL A 763 0.04 18.04 10.51
CA VAL A 763 1.42 18.05 10.02
C VAL A 763 1.88 16.63 9.73
N HIS A 764 2.09 16.33 8.44
CA HIS A 764 2.63 15.06 7.97
C HIS A 764 4.06 15.24 7.46
N CYS A 765 5.01 14.46 7.97
CA CYS A 765 6.36 14.41 7.39
C CYS A 765 6.51 13.20 6.46
N ASP A 766 6.77 13.45 5.17
CA ASP A 766 7.17 12.38 4.25
C ASP A 766 8.68 12.18 4.37
N SER A 767 9.07 11.27 5.27
CA SER A 767 10.45 10.88 5.50
C SER A 767 10.76 9.51 4.88
N ALA A 768 10.08 9.15 3.79
CA ALA A 768 10.18 7.80 3.22
C ALA A 768 11.63 7.37 2.97
N TYR A 769 12.50 8.27 2.51
CA TYR A 769 13.92 7.98 2.31
C TYR A 769 14.77 8.26 3.56
N LEU A 770 14.84 9.53 4.00
CA LEU A 770 15.76 9.92 5.07
C LEU A 770 15.36 9.42 6.46
N GLY A 771 14.09 9.09 6.70
CA GLY A 771 13.63 8.71 8.04
C GLY A 771 14.28 7.43 8.57
N GLY A 772 14.75 6.53 7.70
CA GLY A 772 15.54 5.38 8.16
C GLY A 772 16.93 5.75 8.68
N PHE A 773 17.49 6.90 8.27
CA PHE A 773 18.77 7.42 8.77
C PHE A 773 18.66 8.05 10.15
N PHE A 774 17.46 8.23 10.73
CA PHE A 774 17.32 8.69 12.13
C PHE A 774 17.97 7.73 13.16
N LEU A 775 18.29 6.50 12.76
CA LEU A 775 19.12 5.58 13.53
C LEU A 775 20.55 6.11 13.76
N LEU A 776 21.03 7.01 12.89
CA LEU A 776 22.30 7.71 13.03
C LEU A 776 22.10 8.96 13.89
N PRO A 777 22.81 9.10 15.03
CA PRO A 777 22.79 10.33 15.83
C PRO A 777 23.06 11.59 15.00
N GLU A 778 23.90 11.49 13.97
CA GLU A 778 24.29 12.58 13.06
C GLU A 778 23.11 13.11 12.21
N TYR A 779 22.01 12.36 12.08
CA TYR A 779 20.79 12.78 11.36
C TYR A 779 19.63 13.16 12.31
N GLN A 780 19.77 12.93 13.62
CA GLN A 780 18.69 13.18 14.58
C GLN A 780 18.42 14.68 14.80
N TYR A 781 19.30 15.58 14.34
CA TYR A 781 19.02 17.03 14.36
C TYR A 781 17.76 17.40 13.58
N ILE A 782 17.37 16.60 12.57
CA ILE A 782 16.17 16.77 11.76
C ILE A 782 14.89 16.57 12.60
N LEU A 783 14.98 15.88 13.74
CA LEU A 783 13.84 15.62 14.62
C LEU A 783 13.38 16.84 15.42
N LYS A 784 14.14 17.95 15.39
CA LYS A 784 13.68 19.21 15.96
C LYS A 784 12.36 19.62 15.30
N GLY A 785 11.36 19.96 16.13
CA GLY A 785 9.99 20.25 15.68
C GLY A 785 9.05 19.04 15.59
N PHE A 786 9.51 17.79 15.75
CA PHE A 786 8.63 16.61 15.72
C PHE A 786 7.58 16.58 16.82
N SER A 787 7.72 17.38 17.89
CA SER A 787 6.68 17.60 18.89
C SER A 787 5.38 18.15 18.28
N TYR A 788 5.44 18.86 17.15
CA TYR A 788 4.29 19.40 16.41
C TYR A 788 3.76 18.47 15.32
N VAL A 789 4.51 17.42 14.95
CA VAL A 789 4.15 16.48 13.88
C VAL A 789 3.04 15.52 14.33
N ASP A 790 2.02 15.33 13.50
CA ASP A 790 0.90 14.42 13.75
C ASP A 790 1.17 13.00 13.23
N SER A 791 1.86 12.90 12.10
CA SER A 791 2.22 11.62 11.49
C SER A 791 3.45 11.72 10.60
N PHE A 792 4.16 10.62 10.40
CA PHE A 792 5.24 10.57 9.42
C PHE A 792 5.43 9.15 8.87
N VAL A 793 5.99 9.05 7.67
CA VAL A 793 6.29 7.78 7.02
C VAL A 793 7.79 7.57 6.87
N ILE A 794 8.24 6.32 7.00
CA ILE A 794 9.62 5.91 6.72
C ILE A 794 9.62 4.59 5.92
N ASN A 795 10.60 4.40 5.04
CA ASN A 795 10.88 3.10 4.44
C ASN A 795 12.22 2.61 4.93
N LEU A 796 12.23 1.71 5.92
CA LEU A 796 13.47 1.07 6.38
C LEU A 796 14.18 0.32 5.24
N HIS A 797 13.42 -0.13 4.24
CA HIS A 797 13.99 -0.81 3.09
C HIS A 797 14.79 0.07 2.11
N LYS A 798 14.73 1.40 2.26
CA LYS A 798 15.50 2.34 1.44
C LYS A 798 16.86 2.72 2.04
N SER A 799 17.16 2.36 3.29
CA SER A 799 18.39 2.80 3.95
C SER A 799 18.96 1.83 4.99
N SER A 800 18.16 0.90 5.51
CA SER A 800 18.55 0.07 6.66
C SER A 800 18.93 -1.37 6.28
N GLY A 801 19.21 -1.63 5.00
CA GLY A 801 19.56 -2.97 4.51
C GLY A 801 18.43 -4.01 4.63
N ILE A 802 17.18 -3.57 4.79
CA ILE A 802 15.98 -4.40 4.91
C ILE A 802 15.29 -4.54 3.54
N ASN A 803 14.71 -5.69 3.23
CA ASN A 803 13.95 -5.89 1.98
C ASN A 803 12.64 -5.09 1.93
N GLN A 804 12.09 -4.93 0.73
CA GLN A 804 10.84 -4.21 0.44
C GLN A 804 9.68 -4.60 1.37
N ASP A 805 8.64 -3.76 1.43
CA ASP A 805 7.45 -3.93 2.26
C ASP A 805 7.78 -3.74 3.75
N ALA A 806 8.83 -2.97 4.06
CA ALA A 806 9.14 -2.46 5.41
C ALA A 806 8.83 -0.96 5.52
N SER A 807 7.69 -0.53 4.98
CA SER A 807 7.22 0.85 5.14
C SER A 807 6.48 0.98 6.45
N MET A 808 6.77 2.06 7.17
CA MET A 808 6.18 2.33 8.47
C MET A 808 5.48 3.68 8.46
N LEU A 809 4.29 3.73 9.03
CA LEU A 809 3.55 4.95 9.34
C LEU A 809 3.49 5.11 10.86
N PHE A 810 4.02 6.23 11.35
CA PHE A 810 3.91 6.62 12.73
C PHE A 810 2.81 7.67 12.87
N ILE A 811 1.93 7.48 13.84
CA ILE A 811 0.82 8.36 14.17
C ILE A 811 0.95 8.76 15.65
N SER A 812 0.79 10.05 15.93
CA SER A 812 0.79 10.59 17.29
C SER A 812 -0.24 9.86 18.17
N ASN A 813 0.13 9.56 19.42
CA ASN A 813 -0.70 8.81 20.37
C ASN A 813 -2.03 9.50 20.70
N ILE A 814 -2.16 10.81 20.47
CA ILE A 814 -3.42 11.55 20.62
C ILE A 814 -4.54 10.98 19.74
N TYR A 815 -4.20 10.28 18.64
CA TYR A 815 -5.15 9.61 17.76
C TYR A 815 -5.23 8.10 17.99
N ALA A 816 -4.48 7.54 18.94
CA ALA A 816 -4.35 6.09 19.12
C ALA A 816 -5.67 5.41 19.51
N SER A 817 -6.49 6.08 20.33
CA SER A 817 -7.78 5.57 20.79
C SER A 817 -8.92 5.70 19.77
N SER A 818 -8.70 6.40 18.66
CA SER A 818 -9.74 6.64 17.64
C SER A 818 -9.76 5.52 16.61
N ASN A 819 -10.59 4.49 16.84
CA ASN A 819 -10.74 3.38 15.90
C ASN A 819 -11.16 3.88 14.50
N ASP A 820 -12.17 4.75 14.44
CA ASP A 820 -12.70 5.28 13.16
C ASP A 820 -11.65 5.98 12.28
N LEU A 821 -10.61 6.58 12.87
CA LEU A 821 -9.52 7.19 12.11
C LEU A 821 -8.49 6.15 11.70
N ASN A 822 -8.15 5.22 12.60
CA ASN A 822 -7.12 4.21 12.35
C ASN A 822 -7.57 3.11 11.37
N ILE A 823 -8.87 2.94 11.10
CA ILE A 823 -9.38 2.01 10.07
C ILE A 823 -9.40 2.59 8.65
N LEU A 824 -9.17 3.90 8.48
CA LEU A 824 -9.23 4.55 7.17
C LEU A 824 -8.11 4.11 6.23
N GLY A 825 -8.39 4.16 4.93
CA GLY A 825 -7.42 3.93 3.87
C GLY A 825 -6.95 2.48 3.75
N PRO A 826 -5.71 2.27 3.29
CA PRO A 826 -5.16 0.93 3.08
C PRO A 826 -5.03 0.13 4.39
N SER A 827 -5.18 -1.19 4.28
CA SER A 827 -5.00 -2.11 5.41
C SER A 827 -3.52 -2.31 5.76
N ALA A 828 -3.23 -2.42 7.05
CA ALA A 828 -1.88 -2.71 7.53
C ALA A 828 -1.39 -4.10 7.08
N ARG A 829 -0.07 -4.25 6.95
CA ARG A 829 0.60 -5.52 6.62
C ARG A 829 0.92 -6.27 7.91
N ILE A 830 0.27 -7.43 8.07
CA ILE A 830 0.38 -8.23 9.29
C ILE A 830 1.71 -9.01 9.29
N ASN A 831 2.28 -9.25 10.47
CA ASN A 831 3.50 -10.06 10.68
C ASN A 831 4.79 -9.50 10.04
N ARG A 832 4.76 -8.26 9.53
CA ARG A 832 5.91 -7.63 8.88
C ARG A 832 7.05 -7.29 9.86
N SER A 833 6.73 -7.19 11.15
CA SER A 833 7.70 -6.99 12.22
C SER A 833 8.68 -8.17 12.38
N ILE A 834 8.29 -9.39 12.01
CA ILE A 834 9.09 -10.62 12.24
C ILE A 834 10.50 -10.49 11.63
N LYS A 835 10.59 -10.09 10.37
CA LYS A 835 11.88 -9.95 9.67
C LYS A 835 12.77 -8.88 10.30
N ILE A 836 12.18 -7.80 10.80
CA ILE A 836 12.89 -6.70 11.45
C ILE A 836 13.32 -7.13 12.86
N TRP A 837 12.50 -7.91 13.56
CA TRP A 837 12.84 -8.45 14.86
C TRP A 837 14.05 -9.39 14.78
N PHE A 838 14.08 -10.32 13.80
CA PHE A 838 15.26 -11.18 13.59
C PHE A 838 16.51 -10.35 13.30
N LEU A 839 16.40 -9.31 12.48
CA LEU A 839 17.48 -8.38 12.21
C LEU A 839 17.96 -7.68 13.50
N GLN A 840 17.05 -7.12 14.28
CA GLN A 840 17.37 -6.43 15.53
C GLN A 840 18.06 -7.35 16.54
N LYS A 841 17.60 -8.59 16.69
CA LYS A 841 18.15 -9.54 17.65
C LYS A 841 19.51 -10.12 17.24
N THR A 842 19.82 -10.11 15.94
CA THR A 842 21.04 -10.74 15.42
C THR A 842 22.10 -9.71 15.04
N PHE A 843 21.74 -8.67 14.28
CA PHE A 843 22.67 -7.63 13.85
C PHE A 843 22.81 -6.50 14.86
N GLY A 844 21.78 -6.25 15.66
CA GLY A 844 21.68 -5.03 16.45
C GLY A 844 21.56 -3.78 15.55
N PHE A 845 21.42 -2.62 16.18
CA PHE A 845 21.35 -1.35 15.44
C PHE A 845 22.73 -0.85 14.99
N ASP A 846 23.81 -1.23 15.68
CA ASP A 846 25.16 -0.78 15.32
C ASP A 846 25.59 -1.26 13.94
N MET A 847 25.27 -2.50 13.57
CA MET A 847 25.52 -2.99 12.23
C MET A 847 24.70 -2.24 11.17
N ILE A 848 23.43 -1.93 11.46
CA ILE A 848 22.58 -1.14 10.56
C ILE A 848 23.16 0.27 10.36
N ARG A 849 23.63 0.91 11.44
CA ARG A 849 24.30 2.22 11.40
C ARG A 849 25.59 2.16 10.58
N ASN A 850 26.38 1.10 10.71
CA ASN A 850 27.61 0.92 9.95
C ASN A 850 27.34 0.83 8.44
N ILE A 851 26.30 0.08 8.06
CA ILE A 851 25.82 0.03 6.66
C ILE A 851 25.44 1.42 6.16
N GLN A 852 24.65 2.17 6.93
CA GLN A 852 24.24 3.53 6.56
C GLN A 852 25.42 4.49 6.42
N ARG A 853 26.38 4.45 7.36
CA ARG A 853 27.60 5.25 7.29
C ARG A 853 28.47 4.89 6.09
N GLN A 854 28.54 3.61 5.71
CA GLN A 854 29.26 3.19 4.52
C GLN A 854 28.63 3.74 3.24
N GLN A 855 27.29 3.72 3.13
CA GLN A 855 26.57 4.34 2.02
C GLN A 855 26.87 5.84 1.92
N ILE A 856 26.87 6.54 3.05
CA ILE A 856 27.20 7.97 3.12
C ILE A 856 28.63 8.24 2.66
N LYS A 857 29.60 7.49 3.18
CA LYS A 857 31.01 7.64 2.80
C LYS A 857 31.23 7.43 1.30
N CYS A 858 30.61 6.39 0.73
CA CYS A 858 30.67 6.13 -0.71
C CYS A 858 30.03 7.26 -1.54
N ALA A 859 28.92 7.83 -1.07
CA ALA A 859 28.28 8.96 -1.75
C ALA A 859 29.10 10.24 -1.67
N GLN A 860 29.71 10.54 -0.51
CA GLN A 860 30.63 11.66 -0.34
C GLN A 860 31.87 11.50 -1.23
N PHE A 861 32.40 10.29 -1.32
CA PHE A 861 33.53 10.01 -2.20
C PHE A 861 33.17 10.24 -3.67
N LEU A 862 32.00 9.74 -4.13
CA LEU A 862 31.52 10.00 -5.48
C LEU A 862 31.33 11.50 -5.76
N GLU A 863 30.71 12.25 -4.82
CA GLU A 863 30.56 13.70 -4.94
C GLU A 863 31.92 14.38 -5.15
N SER A 864 32.94 14.01 -4.36
CA SER A 864 34.29 14.56 -4.48
C SER A 864 34.95 14.26 -5.84
N LEU A 865 34.72 13.06 -6.38
CA LEU A 865 35.22 12.68 -7.71
C LEU A 865 34.52 13.47 -8.81
N LEU A 866 33.20 13.65 -8.73
CA LEU A 866 32.44 14.45 -9.71
C LEU A 866 32.89 15.92 -9.70
N LEU A 867 33.16 16.48 -8.53
CA LEU A 867 33.71 17.84 -8.38
C LEU A 867 35.13 18.00 -8.94
N SER A 868 35.89 16.90 -9.12
CA SER A 868 37.23 16.94 -9.72
C SER A 868 37.23 17.13 -11.24
N LYS A 869 36.07 17.10 -11.90
CA LYS A 869 35.93 17.23 -13.35
C LYS A 869 35.25 18.55 -13.71
N ASP A 870 35.97 19.41 -14.43
CA ASP A 870 35.48 20.75 -14.79
C ASP A 870 34.22 20.75 -15.67
N TYR A 871 33.95 19.64 -16.38
CA TYR A 871 32.78 19.46 -17.23
C TYR A 871 31.57 18.85 -16.50
N LEU A 872 31.70 18.50 -15.21
CA LEU A 872 30.61 18.02 -14.36
C LEU A 872 30.28 19.05 -13.28
N GLU A 873 29.03 19.02 -12.84
CA GLU A 873 28.51 19.89 -11.79
C GLU A 873 27.62 19.08 -10.85
N VAL A 874 27.88 19.19 -9.55
CA VAL A 874 26.99 18.66 -8.51
C VAL A 874 25.88 19.68 -8.26
N VAL A 875 24.62 19.25 -8.44
CA VAL A 875 23.45 20.15 -8.44
C VAL A 875 22.98 20.50 -7.03
N THR A 876 23.07 19.55 -6.12
CA THR A 876 22.74 19.72 -4.71
C THR A 876 23.76 18.95 -3.88
N LYS A 877 24.06 19.44 -2.67
CA LYS A 877 24.94 18.73 -1.75
C LYS A 877 24.45 17.31 -1.54
N GLN A 878 25.39 16.38 -1.51
CA GLN A 878 25.17 14.99 -1.17
C GLN A 878 24.53 14.88 0.22
N ILE A 879 23.38 14.20 0.29
CA ILE A 879 22.72 13.85 1.54
C ILE A 879 22.41 12.35 1.53
N ALA A 880 22.82 11.66 2.60
CA ALA A 880 22.63 10.23 2.81
C ALA A 880 23.34 9.38 1.76
N GLY A 881 22.64 8.66 0.89
CA GLY A 881 23.22 7.93 -0.24
C GLY A 881 23.02 8.62 -1.61
N LEU A 882 22.43 9.82 -1.67
CA LEU A 882 22.05 10.44 -2.94
C LEU A 882 23.08 11.46 -3.43
N VAL A 883 23.49 11.34 -4.69
CA VAL A 883 24.31 12.32 -5.42
C VAL A 883 23.55 12.76 -6.68
N CYS A 884 23.42 14.07 -6.87
CA CYS A 884 22.73 14.69 -8.01
C CYS A 884 23.73 15.49 -8.84
N PHE A 885 23.85 15.18 -10.13
CA PHE A 885 24.87 15.78 -10.99
C PHE A 885 24.39 15.99 -12.43
N LYS A 886 25.06 16.89 -13.14
CA LYS A 886 24.79 17.19 -14.55
C LYS A 886 26.08 17.53 -15.29
N LEU A 887 26.02 17.59 -16.62
CA LEU A 887 27.03 18.24 -17.44
C LEU A 887 27.00 19.76 -17.22
N LYS A 888 28.13 20.34 -16.86
CA LYS A 888 28.27 21.77 -16.59
C LYS A 888 28.19 22.57 -17.89
N ASN A 889 27.37 23.62 -17.93
CA ASN A 889 27.13 24.48 -19.10
C ASN A 889 26.47 23.79 -20.32
N TYR A 890 25.87 22.61 -20.14
CA TYR A 890 25.09 21.94 -21.18
C TYR A 890 23.58 22.11 -20.94
N SER A 891 22.81 21.97 -22.02
CA SER A 891 21.35 22.10 -21.96
C SER A 891 20.68 20.93 -21.21
N ASN A 892 19.42 21.09 -20.86
CA ASN A 892 18.62 20.00 -20.28
C ASN A 892 18.49 18.82 -21.25
N GLU A 893 18.31 19.09 -22.55
CA GLU A 893 18.21 18.07 -23.59
C GLU A 893 19.52 17.27 -23.74
N ASP A 894 20.67 17.93 -23.58
CA ASP A 894 21.97 17.26 -23.60
C ASP A 894 22.15 16.32 -22.40
N ASN A 895 21.67 16.73 -21.21
CA ASN A 895 21.68 15.89 -20.02
C ASN A 895 20.75 14.67 -20.15
N GLU A 896 19.57 14.84 -20.75
CA GLU A 896 18.65 13.73 -21.08
C GLU A 896 19.29 12.73 -22.06
N LYS A 897 19.99 13.22 -23.08
CA LYS A 897 20.73 12.37 -24.03
C LYS A 897 21.85 11.60 -23.36
N MET A 898 22.64 12.25 -22.49
CA MET A 898 23.69 11.58 -21.72
C MET A 898 23.12 10.48 -20.81
N PHE A 899 22.02 10.77 -20.11
CA PHE A 899 21.31 9.78 -19.30
C PHE A 899 20.90 8.56 -20.13
N ASN A 900 20.29 8.78 -21.30
CA ASN A 900 19.87 7.72 -22.21
C ASN A 900 21.03 6.87 -22.72
N ILE A 901 22.19 7.48 -23.01
CA ILE A 901 23.40 6.74 -23.40
C ILE A 901 23.83 5.79 -22.27
N ILE A 902 23.92 6.29 -21.04
CA ILE A 902 24.34 5.48 -19.88
C ILE A 902 23.38 4.31 -19.67
N ASN A 903 22.07 4.59 -19.58
CA ASN A 903 21.08 3.57 -19.20
C ASN A 903 20.70 2.60 -20.31
N ASN A 904 20.67 3.03 -21.58
CA ASN A 904 20.09 2.23 -22.67
C ASN A 904 21.14 1.71 -23.67
N ILE A 905 22.29 2.39 -23.81
CA ILE A 905 23.34 2.01 -24.76
C ILE A 905 24.49 1.31 -24.03
N ASP A 906 25.08 1.96 -23.02
CA ASP A 906 26.22 1.43 -22.27
C ASP A 906 25.79 0.31 -21.30
N ARG A 907 24.80 0.59 -20.45
CA ARG A 907 24.15 -0.36 -19.53
C ARG A 907 25.04 -0.95 -18.42
N ARG A 908 26.34 -0.61 -18.34
CA ARG A 908 27.21 -1.09 -17.25
C ARG A 908 26.73 -0.63 -15.87
N ILE A 909 26.09 0.55 -15.80
CA ILE A 909 25.42 1.08 -14.62
C ILE A 909 23.96 1.42 -14.97
N HIS A 910 23.09 1.48 -13.96
CA HIS A 910 21.72 1.94 -14.13
C HIS A 910 21.40 3.04 -13.12
N ILE A 911 21.09 4.24 -13.62
CA ILE A 911 20.85 5.45 -12.83
C ILE A 911 19.43 5.99 -13.09
N THR A 912 19.06 7.09 -12.43
CA THR A 912 17.82 7.84 -12.71
C THR A 912 18.12 9.28 -13.06
N GLU A 913 17.14 10.01 -13.59
CA GLU A 913 17.19 11.45 -13.82
C GLU A 913 16.11 12.16 -13.02
N SER A 914 16.20 13.47 -12.86
CA SER A 914 15.17 14.28 -12.22
C SER A 914 15.23 15.72 -12.68
N HIS A 915 14.19 16.47 -12.32
CA HIS A 915 14.02 17.88 -12.66
C HIS A 915 13.58 18.67 -11.43
N VAL A 916 14.20 19.84 -11.19
CA VAL A 916 13.81 20.82 -10.18
C VAL A 916 14.12 22.22 -10.70
N ASN A 917 13.22 23.20 -10.54
CA ASN A 917 13.38 24.59 -11.00
C ASN A 917 13.94 24.72 -12.44
N ASN A 918 13.41 23.91 -13.36
CA ASN A 918 13.86 23.84 -14.77
C ASN A 918 15.32 23.38 -14.98
N ILE A 919 15.92 22.70 -14.01
CA ILE A 919 17.23 22.07 -14.11
C ILE A 919 17.03 20.56 -14.28
N HIS A 920 17.47 20.00 -15.41
CA HIS A 920 17.55 18.55 -15.65
C HIS A 920 18.89 18.02 -15.14
N PHE A 921 18.86 16.93 -14.38
CA PHE A 921 20.06 16.30 -13.85
C PHE A 921 19.91 14.79 -13.65
N MET A 922 21.04 14.11 -13.54
CA MET A 922 21.14 12.68 -13.23
C MET A 922 21.30 12.46 -11.73
N ARG A 923 20.86 11.29 -11.27
CA ARG A 923 20.80 10.89 -9.87
C ARG A 923 21.39 9.50 -9.69
N ILE A 924 22.29 9.39 -8.72
CA ILE A 924 22.88 8.15 -8.25
C ILE A 924 22.50 7.96 -6.79
N SER A 925 21.80 6.86 -6.49
CA SER A 925 21.48 6.46 -5.13
C SER A 925 22.31 5.24 -4.72
N ILE A 926 23.25 5.48 -3.80
CA ILE A 926 24.08 4.46 -3.19
C ILE A 926 23.32 3.87 -2.01
N ASN A 927 22.83 2.65 -2.18
CA ASN A 927 22.16 1.92 -1.12
C ASN A 927 22.63 0.46 -0.98
N ASN A 928 23.58 -0.01 -1.80
CA ASN A 928 24.17 -1.33 -1.59
C ASN A 928 25.03 -1.31 -0.31
N PRO A 929 24.70 -2.10 0.72
CA PRO A 929 25.46 -2.18 1.97
C PRO A 929 26.93 -2.60 1.79
N ASN A 930 27.22 -3.34 0.72
CA ASN A 930 28.54 -3.89 0.43
C ASN A 930 29.35 -3.02 -0.54
N MET A 931 28.85 -1.83 -0.91
CA MET A 931 29.53 -0.98 -1.87
C MET A 931 30.86 -0.44 -1.31
N THR A 932 31.91 -0.60 -2.11
CA THR A 932 33.29 -0.18 -1.79
C THR A 932 33.68 1.06 -2.59
N TYR A 933 34.79 1.69 -2.22
CA TYR A 933 35.35 2.80 -3.01
C TYR A 933 35.84 2.36 -4.40
N ASN A 934 36.22 1.09 -4.57
CA ASN A 934 36.57 0.56 -5.89
C ASN A 934 35.35 0.52 -6.81
N ASP A 935 34.19 0.15 -6.28
CA ASP A 935 32.92 0.20 -7.02
C ASP A 935 32.57 1.64 -7.40
N ILE A 936 32.77 2.59 -6.49
CA ILE A 936 32.57 4.02 -6.76
C ILE A 936 33.51 4.53 -7.87
N ASN A 937 34.79 4.14 -7.86
CA ASN A 937 35.73 4.47 -8.93
C ASN A 937 35.28 3.89 -10.28
N PHE A 938 34.79 2.64 -10.30
CA PHE A 938 34.22 2.06 -11.51
C PHE A 938 33.03 2.87 -12.03
N ILE A 939 32.07 3.18 -11.15
CA ILE A 939 30.88 4.00 -11.50
C ILE A 939 31.29 5.37 -12.05
N PHE A 940 32.25 6.02 -11.39
CA PHE A 940 32.79 7.31 -11.83
C PHE A 940 33.46 7.22 -13.21
N ASN A 941 34.26 6.19 -13.47
CA ASN A 941 34.90 5.98 -14.76
C ASN A 941 33.86 5.80 -15.88
N VAL A 942 32.80 5.02 -15.64
CA VAL A 942 31.70 4.86 -16.61
C VAL A 942 31.03 6.21 -16.91
N ILE A 943 30.82 7.06 -15.91
CA ILE A 943 30.27 8.41 -16.11
C ILE A 943 31.22 9.25 -16.96
N CYS A 944 32.51 9.33 -16.61
CA CYS A 944 33.50 10.10 -17.35
C CYS A 944 33.63 9.64 -18.81
N GLU A 945 33.72 8.33 -19.06
CA GLU A 945 33.80 7.78 -20.42
C GLU A 945 32.61 8.20 -21.29
N ASN A 946 31.39 8.13 -20.74
CA ASN A 946 30.18 8.53 -21.46
C ASN A 946 30.07 10.05 -21.63
N SER A 947 30.41 10.83 -20.60
CA SER A 947 30.44 12.30 -20.66
C SER A 947 31.43 12.78 -21.71
N GLU A 948 32.67 12.30 -21.69
CA GLU A 948 33.72 12.72 -22.61
C GLU A 948 33.41 12.32 -24.05
N LYS A 949 32.86 11.11 -24.25
CA LYS A 949 32.40 10.66 -25.58
C LYS A 949 31.27 11.56 -26.11
N PHE A 950 30.29 11.89 -25.27
CA PHE A 950 29.19 12.77 -25.64
C PHE A 950 29.68 14.18 -25.98
N ILE A 951 30.55 14.77 -25.15
CA ILE A 951 31.15 16.09 -25.37
C ILE A 951 31.93 16.13 -26.69
N LYS A 952 32.78 15.11 -26.96
CA LYS A 952 33.54 15.01 -28.22
C LYS A 952 32.62 14.94 -29.44
N GLN A 953 31.52 14.20 -29.36
CA GLN A 953 30.54 14.11 -30.45
C GLN A 953 29.80 15.42 -30.67
N LYS A 954 29.40 16.11 -29.59
CA LYS A 954 28.72 17.40 -29.66
C LYS A 954 29.63 18.48 -30.27
N ASN A 955 30.90 18.54 -29.84
CA ASN A 955 31.87 19.51 -30.38
C ASN A 955 32.18 19.26 -31.85
N LYS A 956 32.20 18.01 -32.33
CA LYS A 956 32.36 17.67 -33.75
C LYS A 956 31.18 18.07 -34.64
N ILE A 957 30.00 18.28 -34.06
CA ILE A 957 28.79 18.75 -34.78
C ILE A 957 28.76 20.29 -34.82
N ILE A 958 29.45 20.95 -33.89
CA ILE A 958 29.52 22.41 -33.79
C ILE A 958 30.61 22.99 -34.70
N ILE A 959 31.73 22.27 -34.87
CA ILE A 959 32.77 22.53 -35.89
C ILE A 959 32.26 22.06 -37.25
#